data_AF-A0A8H3WSY2-F1
#
_entry.id   AF-A0A8H3WSY2-F1
#
_cell.length_a   1.000
_cell.length_b   1.000
_cell.length_c   1.000
_cell.angle_alpha   90.00
_cell.angle_beta   90.00
_cell.angle_gamma   90.00
#
_symmetry.space_group_name_H-M   'P 1'
#
loop_
_entity.id
_entity.type
_entity.pdbx_description
1 polymer ?
#
loop_
_entity_poly.entity_id
_entity_poly.type
_entity_poly.pdbx_seq_one_letter_code
_entity_poly.pdbx_strand_id
1 'polypeptide(L)'
;MDAENVTYQSLIPPEFSSNISSVSAAVDDFVPNVNCEEASLSLSTTISTNDDNYLYYRFDSASCSADNLKAMFLICMDSCKSTERYYSIHWVDCASRHQDNKRSSELSEPDIRYAITIADLATTFKNTSYDSVAIQQASVSICKVGYGMVSANTTLDTVSGRASLSENPVLGSSSRHLPNMTNHDFAEILLANLHVASDTLLVDPIIDKKDISEYAFSFFQLLAAQLKLTGEDLDSLFQAPILRKLSTAAFVGISVQFAKKALLVEDSAGEPFEAAAHISENRLHLRHYTLWPIVSGFFILSTLCVLLFVINPAGVGYLSFAGSGSIASHASVLVNSSSLRAILKDTGYYRSSQLRRKLETLHFIVNPSKYGPRIEIFGSTREALPLEGRHKKRRWLPLSARLPMVVLGFVLPILIFVLLEILQRLSDRRHGLLDLDSSNSATLAYAVRLTSTIFAFLVATLLNNLDFSIAVFTPFSLLRSGNVTAQKSILFHLLGVSPFFILVDTLRLRHFGSAASNLSTFLASFLTIVVSGLWIMGKPTPTLSVSTATVQNWNASWLTKSHDDQGASIALNIIRHGGAATPSSIQGYDVLPIISLGATQSLDRANTTYETTVLRPVLDCDAVPTEEILVETTIRTVSAGKMGAWAQVADILITFNQTVSSGCSPNSSGIADAGDLVVDFKVVDIKGTDLSGIGIGQYWDLDTTPGRSDAACPSTAILFGTLGGTRGNGSKTGNNFTALFCSQRIEEVPATITYRGNPSNIDIDDILVHPGRARSWTNGTKKSKNLAFKLKGFLDSSLTKFPVPLHNKIADGRYYDVFFNHIIFGPRGTLPTDMLGSSNVNALTEAIIHSFKEYLAHVIDLNFRSKDSETSLQGTSLKTTTRLAMHKVSKIILQSLLAATTILSFVGYRLVKIRGTLPRNPCSIASTMGFLADSQLCDPKSGILPKDASLMTERELRQSLHGFVFSLGWWDRSKDSNNSRPASPSGEDSSDLDARNQQEVSESTYFGIDVGHTNALGFSKKEQ
;
A
#
# COMPACT_ATOMS: atom_id res chain seq x y z
N MET A 1 16.45 -3.15 18.94
CA MET A 1 17.90 -3.42 18.97
C MET A 1 18.22 -4.90 18.76
N ASP A 2 17.26 -5.77 18.45
CA ASP A 2 17.49 -7.24 18.45
C ASP A 2 17.63 -7.89 17.07
N ALA A 3 17.93 -7.12 16.01
CA ALA A 3 18.20 -7.66 14.66
C ALA A 3 19.64 -7.40 14.18
N GLU A 4 20.51 -6.81 15.02
CA GLU A 4 21.85 -6.35 14.60
C GLU A 4 22.98 -7.38 14.81
N ASN A 5 22.69 -8.55 15.41
CA ASN A 5 23.72 -9.53 15.82
C ASN A 5 23.78 -10.81 14.96
N VAL A 6 23.02 -10.89 13.86
CA VAL A 6 22.94 -12.09 13.01
C VAL A 6 23.00 -11.69 11.54
N THR A 7 23.71 -12.47 10.72
CA THR A 7 23.70 -12.34 9.25
C THR A 7 23.03 -13.57 8.67
N TYR A 8 22.10 -13.41 7.73
CA TYR A 8 21.38 -14.52 7.09
C TYR A 8 21.45 -14.43 5.57
N GLN A 9 21.21 -15.54 4.88
CA GLN A 9 21.15 -15.58 3.42
C GLN A 9 20.00 -14.70 2.88
N SER A 10 20.30 -13.86 1.88
CA SER A 10 19.29 -13.02 1.24
C SER A 10 18.40 -13.82 0.30
N LEU A 11 17.09 -13.59 0.37
CA LEU A 11 16.11 -14.16 -0.56
C LEU A 11 15.83 -13.13 -1.65
N ILE A 12 16.26 -13.43 -2.88
CA ILE A 12 15.94 -12.62 -4.06
C ILE A 12 14.79 -13.32 -4.80
N PRO A 13 13.54 -12.83 -4.71
CA PRO A 13 12.45 -13.43 -5.46
C PRO A 13 12.66 -13.18 -6.97
N PRO A 14 12.40 -14.17 -7.85
CA PRO A 14 12.42 -13.94 -9.30
C PRO A 14 11.38 -12.88 -9.68
N GLU A 15 11.67 -12.10 -10.73
CA GLU A 15 10.81 -11.00 -11.23
C GLU A 15 9.45 -11.49 -11.77
N PHE A 16 8.55 -12.15 -11.02
CA PHE A 16 7.23 -12.50 -11.57
C PHE A 16 6.01 -12.54 -10.62
N SER A 17 4.96 -11.94 -11.19
CA SER A 17 3.51 -12.02 -10.90
C SER A 17 3.00 -11.23 -9.69
N SER A 18 2.08 -10.31 -9.99
CA SER A 18 1.47 -9.29 -9.13
C SER A 18 0.72 -9.77 -7.87
N ASN A 19 0.78 -11.05 -7.51
CA ASN A 19 -0.14 -11.68 -6.57
C ASN A 19 0.52 -12.35 -5.35
N ILE A 20 1.86 -12.40 -5.27
CA ILE A 20 2.55 -12.96 -4.08
C ILE A 20 2.64 -11.87 -3.01
N SER A 21 2.16 -12.16 -1.79
CA SER A 21 2.16 -11.24 -0.64
C SER A 21 3.31 -11.47 0.34
N SER A 22 3.77 -12.71 0.49
CA SER A 22 4.96 -13.03 1.28
C SER A 22 5.55 -14.36 0.83
N VAL A 23 6.86 -14.50 1.01
CA VAL A 23 7.63 -15.72 0.71
C VAL A 23 8.29 -16.18 2.00
N SER A 24 8.09 -17.44 2.37
CA SER A 24 8.72 -18.05 3.54
C SER A 24 9.66 -19.16 3.11
N ALA A 25 10.89 -19.12 3.60
CA ALA A 25 11.98 -20.02 3.24
C ALA A 25 12.89 -20.29 4.44
N ALA A 26 13.49 -21.49 4.49
CA ALA A 26 14.54 -21.80 5.45
C ALA A 26 15.88 -21.28 4.92
N VAL A 27 16.45 -20.30 5.59
CA VAL A 27 17.74 -19.68 5.22
C VAL A 27 18.82 -20.08 6.23
N ASP A 28 20.08 -20.04 5.81
CA ASP A 28 21.19 -20.17 6.75
C ASP A 28 21.54 -18.83 7.41
N ASP A 29 21.66 -18.90 8.73
CA ASP A 29 22.05 -17.81 9.62
C ASP A 29 23.46 -18.06 10.14
N PHE A 30 24.33 -17.06 9.96
CA PHE A 30 25.64 -16.97 10.58
C PHE A 30 25.50 -16.40 12.00
N VAL A 31 25.92 -17.19 12.98
CA VAL A 31 25.90 -16.81 14.39
C VAL A 31 27.33 -16.82 14.95
N PRO A 32 27.87 -15.67 15.38
CA PRO A 32 29.20 -15.61 15.98
C PRO A 32 29.21 -16.27 17.36
N ASN A 33 30.27 -17.01 17.66
CA ASN A 33 30.51 -17.67 18.94
C ASN A 33 31.80 -17.09 19.57
N VAL A 34 31.66 -15.98 20.28
CA VAL A 34 32.79 -15.29 20.92
C VAL A 34 32.67 -15.41 22.43
N ASN A 35 33.61 -16.12 23.04
CA ASN A 35 33.67 -16.29 24.49
C ASN A 35 34.96 -15.66 25.04
N CYS A 36 34.82 -14.59 25.79
CA CYS A 36 35.94 -13.93 26.47
C CYS A 36 35.92 -14.20 27.97
N GLU A 37 37.09 -14.45 28.54
CA GLU A 37 37.30 -14.63 29.98
C GLU A 37 38.28 -13.58 30.51
N GLU A 38 38.23 -13.35 31.82
CA GLU A 38 39.18 -12.49 32.52
C GLU A 38 40.49 -13.25 32.73
N ALA A 39 41.61 -12.57 32.52
CA ALA A 39 42.93 -13.15 32.71
C ALA A 39 43.82 -12.20 33.53
N SER A 40 44.83 -12.79 34.17
CA SER A 40 45.88 -12.07 34.88
C SER A 40 47.17 -12.06 34.07
N LEU A 41 47.89 -10.94 34.13
CA LEU A 41 49.18 -10.74 33.49
C LEU A 41 50.28 -10.81 34.54
N SER A 42 51.27 -11.68 34.35
CA SER A 42 52.49 -11.72 35.16
C SER A 42 53.75 -11.69 34.30
N LEU A 43 54.80 -11.05 34.80
CA LEU A 43 56.09 -10.98 34.12
C LEU A 43 56.89 -12.25 34.40
N SER A 44 57.32 -12.95 33.35
CA SER A 44 58.04 -14.23 33.46
C SER A 44 59.56 -14.06 33.45
N THR A 45 60.13 -13.30 32.49
CA THR A 45 61.58 -13.04 32.39
C THR A 45 61.88 -11.79 31.54
N THR A 46 62.91 -11.03 31.92
CA THR A 46 63.47 -9.89 31.17
C THR A 46 64.76 -10.33 30.49
N ILE A 47 64.87 -10.23 29.16
CA ILE A 47 66.14 -10.48 28.44
C ILE A 47 66.54 -9.20 27.70
N SER A 48 67.66 -8.58 28.11
CA SER A 48 68.28 -7.48 27.36
C SER A 48 69.30 -8.05 26.36
N THR A 49 69.11 -7.80 25.08
CA THR A 49 70.16 -7.98 24.06
C THR A 49 70.59 -6.62 23.53
N ASN A 50 71.82 -6.50 23.02
CA ASN A 50 72.48 -5.21 22.72
C ASN A 50 71.75 -4.28 21.73
N ASP A 51 70.70 -4.73 21.03
CA ASP A 51 69.89 -3.88 20.13
C ASP A 51 68.36 -3.98 20.34
N ASP A 52 67.84 -4.96 21.10
CA ASP A 52 66.40 -5.14 21.37
C ASP A 52 66.14 -5.66 22.79
N ASN A 53 65.17 -5.06 23.50
CA ASN A 53 64.69 -5.53 24.81
C ASN A 53 63.38 -6.32 24.64
N TYR A 54 63.37 -7.58 25.04
CA TYR A 54 62.18 -8.43 25.01
C TYR A 54 61.66 -8.70 26.41
N LEU A 55 60.35 -8.54 26.58
CA LEU A 55 59.62 -8.86 27.81
C LEU A 55 58.81 -10.13 27.58
N TYR A 56 59.02 -11.14 28.42
CA TYR A 56 58.26 -12.38 28.40
C TYR A 56 57.16 -12.33 29.44
N TYR A 57 55.93 -12.59 29.00
CA TYR A 57 54.74 -12.55 29.85
C TYR A 57 54.10 -13.93 29.97
N ARG A 58 53.41 -14.10 31.10
CA ARG A 58 52.54 -15.23 31.40
C ARG A 58 51.12 -14.73 31.57
N PHE A 59 50.19 -15.41 30.91
CA PHE A 59 48.76 -15.15 30.98
C PHE A 59 48.05 -16.32 31.65
N ASP A 60 47.31 -16.06 32.71
CA ASP A 60 46.51 -17.08 33.41
C ASP A 60 45.05 -16.65 33.51
N SER A 61 44.14 -17.49 32.98
CA SER A 61 42.69 -17.38 33.08
C SER A 61 42.08 -18.64 33.71
N ALA A 62 40.76 -18.68 33.86
CA ALA A 62 40.06 -19.85 34.40
C ALA A 62 40.25 -21.11 33.54
N SER A 63 40.36 -20.96 32.21
CA SER A 63 40.40 -22.08 31.28
C SER A 63 41.62 -22.11 30.34
N CYS A 64 42.54 -21.16 30.45
CA CYS A 64 43.78 -21.10 29.68
C CYS A 64 44.96 -20.62 30.55
N SER A 65 46.13 -21.23 30.38
CA SER A 65 47.39 -20.77 30.98
C SER A 65 48.47 -20.88 29.93
N ALA A 66 49.10 -19.76 29.60
CA ALA A 66 50.14 -19.69 28.58
C ALA A 66 51.37 -18.95 29.11
N ASP A 67 52.51 -19.63 29.00
CA ASP A 67 53.82 -19.18 29.46
C ASP A 67 54.73 -18.81 28.27
N ASN A 68 55.73 -17.96 28.52
CA ASN A 68 56.79 -17.57 27.56
C ASN A 68 56.32 -16.86 26.28
N LEU A 69 55.25 -16.06 26.34
CA LEU A 69 54.84 -15.23 25.21
C LEU A 69 55.77 -14.04 25.05
N LYS A 70 56.41 -13.95 23.88
CA LYS A 70 57.29 -12.84 23.48
C LYS A 70 56.43 -11.66 23.07
N ALA A 71 56.41 -10.61 23.87
CA ALA A 71 55.83 -9.33 23.47
C ALA A 71 56.94 -8.29 23.31
N MET A 72 57.01 -7.70 22.12
CA MET A 72 57.94 -6.62 21.82
C MET A 72 57.30 -5.32 22.30
N PHE A 73 57.97 -4.62 23.21
CA PHE A 73 57.62 -3.26 23.60
C PHE A 73 58.76 -2.37 23.11
N LEU A 74 58.46 -1.41 22.24
CA LEU A 74 59.47 -0.48 21.73
C LEU A 74 59.78 0.54 22.84
N ILE A 75 60.77 0.25 23.69
CA ILE A 75 61.14 1.13 24.79
C ILE A 75 61.96 2.29 24.20
N CYS A 76 61.46 3.52 24.33
CA CYS A 76 62.08 4.70 23.74
C CYS A 76 63.49 4.96 24.33
N MET A 77 64.47 5.26 23.47
CA MET A 77 65.89 5.41 23.89
C MET A 77 66.30 6.83 24.31
N ASP A 78 65.62 7.91 23.86
CA ASP A 78 66.18 9.28 24.01
C ASP A 78 65.28 10.31 24.72
N SER A 79 64.01 10.00 25.08
CA SER A 79 63.15 10.93 25.86
C SER A 79 61.82 10.31 26.33
N CYS A 80 61.85 9.31 27.22
CA CYS A 80 60.63 8.73 27.83
C CYS A 80 60.08 9.55 29.01
N LYS A 81 58.76 9.57 29.16
CA LYS A 81 58.11 9.81 30.46
C LYS A 81 58.23 8.54 31.32
N SER A 82 58.18 8.65 32.66
CA SER A 82 58.38 7.50 33.57
C SER A 82 57.29 6.42 33.53
N THR A 83 56.18 6.68 32.84
CA THR A 83 55.01 5.81 32.72
C THR A 83 54.45 5.92 31.31
N GLU A 84 54.31 4.79 30.61
CA GLU A 84 53.73 4.70 29.27
C GLU A 84 52.60 3.64 29.24
N ARG A 85 51.52 3.96 28.53
CA ARG A 85 50.38 3.09 28.29
C ARG A 85 50.66 2.21 27.09
N TYR A 86 50.37 0.92 27.19
CA TYR A 86 50.52 0.00 26.08
C TYR A 86 49.28 -0.82 25.83
N TYR A 87 48.92 -0.95 24.56
CA TYR A 87 47.78 -1.71 24.09
C TYR A 87 48.24 -2.79 23.11
N SER A 88 47.85 -4.04 23.34
CA SER A 88 48.25 -5.15 22.48
C SER A 88 47.21 -6.26 22.37
N ILE A 89 47.33 -7.03 21.28
CA ILE A 89 46.59 -8.27 21.06
C ILE A 89 47.62 -9.33 20.69
N HIS A 90 47.59 -10.45 21.42
CA HIS A 90 48.49 -11.58 21.21
C HIS A 90 47.68 -12.85 20.94
N TRP A 91 48.16 -13.70 20.04
CA TRP A 91 47.65 -15.06 19.92
C TRP A 91 48.22 -15.92 21.06
N VAL A 92 47.40 -16.80 21.59
CA VAL A 92 47.71 -17.65 22.74
C VAL A 92 47.22 -19.07 22.45
N ASP A 93 48.10 -20.07 22.58
CA ASP A 93 47.71 -21.47 22.49
C ASP A 93 47.42 -22.03 23.89
N CYS A 94 46.16 -22.41 24.11
CA CYS A 94 45.67 -22.92 25.38
C CYS A 94 45.61 -24.45 25.45
N ALA A 95 46.03 -25.17 24.39
CA ALA A 95 45.97 -26.63 24.33
C ALA A 95 47.03 -27.30 25.22
N SER A 96 48.18 -26.67 25.44
CA SER A 96 49.29 -27.25 26.21
C SER A 96 49.20 -26.90 27.71
N ARG A 97 48.30 -27.57 28.44
CA ARG A 97 48.32 -27.49 29.90
C ARG A 97 49.50 -28.33 30.41
N HIS A 98 50.56 -27.64 30.85
CA HIS A 98 51.85 -28.19 31.30
C HIS A 98 52.75 -28.80 30.21
N GLN A 99 53.84 -28.08 29.91
CA GLN A 99 55.06 -28.69 29.39
C GLN A 99 55.69 -29.56 30.50
N ASP A 100 55.18 -30.77 30.69
CA ASP A 100 56.07 -31.85 31.12
C ASP A 100 56.81 -32.35 29.87
N ASN A 101 58.13 -32.39 29.97
CA ASN A 101 59.09 -32.75 28.92
C ASN A 101 58.88 -34.18 28.36
N LYS A 102 57.78 -34.44 27.66
CA LYS A 102 57.58 -35.62 26.83
C LYS A 102 56.96 -35.20 25.51
N ARG A 103 57.74 -35.40 24.44
CA ARG A 103 57.28 -35.46 23.05
C ARG A 103 56.12 -36.46 22.96
N SER A 104 54.88 -35.98 23.00
CA SER A 104 53.71 -36.71 22.50
C SER A 104 53.33 -36.11 21.16
N SER A 105 53.61 -36.85 20.11
CA SER A 105 53.21 -36.62 18.72
C SER A 105 51.74 -36.99 18.51
N GLU A 106 50.83 -36.38 19.27
CA GLU A 106 49.40 -36.37 18.96
C GLU A 106 49.05 -34.93 18.64
N LEU A 107 48.75 -34.67 17.37
CA LEU A 107 48.36 -33.37 16.84
C LEU A 107 46.93 -33.07 17.34
N SER A 108 46.81 -32.67 18.61
CA SER A 108 45.60 -31.99 19.10
C SER A 108 45.39 -30.76 18.24
N GLU A 109 44.15 -30.49 17.84
CA GLU A 109 43.80 -29.18 17.28
C GLU A 109 44.26 -28.10 18.28
N PRO A 110 44.99 -27.06 17.83
CA PRO A 110 45.48 -26.01 18.72
C PRO A 110 44.30 -25.18 19.22
N ASP A 111 44.19 -24.98 20.55
CA ASP A 111 43.12 -24.16 21.17
C ASP A 111 43.56 -22.69 21.17
N ILE A 112 43.45 -22.06 20.00
CA ILE A 112 43.96 -20.72 19.77
C ILE A 112 42.96 -19.68 20.26
N ARG A 113 43.44 -18.76 21.10
CA ARG A 113 42.69 -17.65 21.68
C ARG A 113 43.48 -16.35 21.53
N TYR A 114 42.81 -15.22 21.73
CA TYR A 114 43.41 -13.90 21.61
C TYR A 114 43.42 -13.20 22.96
N ALA A 115 44.61 -12.88 23.48
CA ALA A 115 44.80 -12.09 24.69
C ALA A 115 44.85 -10.60 24.34
N ILE A 116 43.82 -9.88 24.74
CA ILE A 116 43.71 -8.42 24.61
C ILE A 116 44.23 -7.82 25.91
N THR A 117 45.27 -7.01 25.81
CA THR A 117 46.02 -6.50 26.96
C THR A 117 46.09 -4.98 26.90
N ILE A 118 45.79 -4.35 28.04
CA ILE A 118 46.13 -2.96 28.33
C ILE A 118 47.01 -2.95 29.57
N ALA A 119 48.16 -2.28 29.51
CA ALA A 119 49.10 -2.22 30.62
C ALA A 119 49.77 -0.85 30.73
N ASP A 120 49.86 -0.35 31.95
CA ASP A 120 50.71 0.77 32.35
C ASP A 120 52.04 0.22 32.82
N LEU A 121 53.09 0.58 32.09
CA LEU A 121 54.46 0.15 32.38
C LEU A 121 55.25 1.32 32.97
N ALA A 122 55.94 1.04 34.08
CA ALA A 122 56.92 1.94 34.66
C ALA A 122 58.33 1.44 34.39
N THR A 123 59.13 2.28 33.73
CA THR A 123 60.52 1.99 33.38
C THR A 123 61.46 2.70 34.36
N THR A 124 62.44 1.97 34.90
CA THR A 124 63.53 2.55 35.70
C THR A 124 64.83 2.55 34.91
N PHE A 125 65.52 3.70 34.90
CA PHE A 125 66.78 3.92 34.18
C PHE A 125 67.93 4.13 35.15
N LYS A 126 69.10 3.57 34.86
CA LYS A 126 70.33 3.77 35.63
C LYS A 126 71.49 4.09 34.68
N ASN A 127 72.06 5.29 34.79
CA ASN A 127 73.18 5.77 33.96
C ASN A 127 73.00 5.47 32.46
N THR A 128 71.90 5.93 31.86
CA THR A 128 71.57 5.72 30.43
C THR A 128 71.42 4.26 29.98
N SER A 129 71.51 3.29 30.90
CA SER A 129 71.16 1.89 30.67
C SER A 129 69.87 1.50 31.38
N TYR A 130 69.10 0.64 30.74
CA TYR A 130 67.87 0.05 31.26
C TYR A 130 68.12 -0.78 32.54
N ASP A 131 67.32 -0.58 33.60
CA ASP A 131 67.46 -1.29 34.88
C ASP A 131 66.32 -2.31 35.10
N SER A 132 65.05 -1.86 35.10
CA SER A 132 63.89 -2.76 35.20
C SER A 132 62.58 -2.13 34.69
N VAL A 133 61.63 -2.97 34.27
CA VAL A 133 60.23 -2.62 33.94
C VAL A 133 59.31 -3.28 34.94
N ALA A 134 58.40 -2.50 35.51
CA ALA A 134 57.34 -2.97 36.39
C ALA A 134 55.97 -2.66 35.78
N ILE A 135 55.03 -3.60 35.92
CA ILE A 135 53.62 -3.40 35.58
C ILE A 135 52.97 -2.65 36.74
N GLN A 136 52.49 -1.42 36.51
CA GLN A 136 51.76 -0.66 37.54
C GLN A 136 50.30 -1.08 37.59
N GLN A 137 49.66 -1.14 36.43
CA GLN A 137 48.27 -1.54 36.27
C GLN A 137 48.13 -2.30 34.96
N ALA A 138 47.41 -3.42 34.97
CA ALA A 138 47.15 -4.15 33.75
C ALA A 138 45.77 -4.81 33.80
N SER A 139 45.17 -4.95 32.64
CA SER A 139 43.91 -5.66 32.44
C SER A 139 44.02 -6.53 31.20
N VAL A 140 43.61 -7.79 31.32
CA VAL A 140 43.66 -8.74 30.21
C VAL A 140 42.33 -9.46 30.07
N SER A 141 41.88 -9.59 28.83
CA SER A 141 40.82 -10.51 28.45
C SER A 141 41.30 -11.49 27.40
N ILE A 142 41.05 -12.79 27.62
CA ILE A 142 41.35 -13.85 26.64
C ILE A 142 40.05 -14.22 25.93
N CYS A 143 39.99 -14.04 24.62
CA CYS A 143 38.83 -14.30 23.80
C CYS A 143 39.04 -15.48 22.86
N LYS A 144 38.14 -16.46 22.91
CA LYS A 144 37.99 -17.50 21.90
C LYS A 144 36.96 -17.05 20.87
N VAL A 145 37.38 -16.87 19.63
CA VAL A 145 36.55 -16.40 18.51
C VAL A 145 36.22 -17.60 17.62
N GLY A 146 34.94 -17.78 17.32
CA GLY A 146 34.44 -18.81 16.42
C GLY A 146 33.08 -18.43 15.85
N TYR A 147 32.47 -19.33 15.10
CA TYR A 147 31.16 -19.13 14.49
C TYR A 147 30.39 -20.44 14.33
N GLY A 148 29.10 -20.36 14.04
CA GLY A 148 28.29 -21.49 13.61
C GLY A 148 27.20 -21.04 12.63
N MET A 149 26.83 -21.94 11.72
CA MET A 149 25.71 -21.75 10.80
C MET A 149 24.50 -22.52 11.32
N VAL A 150 23.34 -21.87 11.37
CA VAL A 150 22.07 -22.44 11.83
C VAL A 150 21.00 -22.18 10.78
N SER A 151 20.11 -23.14 10.51
CA SER A 151 19.00 -22.91 9.57
C SER A 151 17.79 -22.32 10.31
N ALA A 152 17.28 -21.18 9.84
CA ALA A 152 16.13 -20.49 10.41
C ALA A 152 15.08 -20.17 9.35
N ASN A 153 13.80 -20.16 9.75
CA ASN A 153 12.71 -19.79 8.85
C ASN A 153 12.60 -18.26 8.77
N THR A 154 12.80 -17.72 7.57
CA THR A 154 12.66 -16.31 7.25
C THR A 154 11.45 -16.07 6.38
N THR A 155 10.64 -15.08 6.75
CA THR A 155 9.51 -14.60 5.96
C THR A 155 9.85 -13.26 5.33
N LEU A 156 9.99 -13.24 4.02
CA LEU A 156 10.11 -12.03 3.22
C LEU A 156 8.72 -11.51 2.86
N ASP A 157 8.39 -10.31 3.34
CA ASP A 157 7.24 -9.58 2.85
C ASP A 157 7.60 -8.93 1.50
N THR A 158 6.98 -9.41 0.43
CA THR A 158 7.24 -8.92 -0.94
C THR A 158 6.74 -7.49 -1.16
N VAL A 159 5.93 -6.95 -0.25
CA VAL A 159 5.41 -5.58 -0.32
C VAL A 159 6.36 -4.59 0.34
N SER A 160 6.87 -4.91 1.53
CA SER A 160 7.79 -4.03 2.26
C SER A 160 9.27 -4.29 1.94
N GLY A 161 9.59 -5.39 1.24
CA GLY A 161 10.96 -5.83 1.00
C GLY A 161 11.71 -6.23 2.27
N ARG A 162 11.01 -6.35 3.40
CA ARG A 162 11.60 -6.69 4.69
C ARG A 162 11.48 -8.18 4.95
N ALA A 163 12.61 -8.78 5.31
CA ALA A 163 12.67 -10.13 5.81
C ALA A 163 12.60 -10.11 7.34
N SER A 164 11.71 -10.92 7.91
CA SER A 164 11.62 -11.16 9.35
C SER A 164 11.95 -12.60 9.67
N LEU A 165 12.83 -12.78 10.64
CA LEU A 165 13.15 -14.09 11.23
C LEU A 165 12.06 -14.46 12.24
N SER A 166 11.62 -15.73 12.25
CA SER A 166 10.59 -16.17 13.20
C SER A 166 11.11 -16.29 14.64
N GLU A 167 12.40 -16.55 14.83
CA GLU A 167 13.07 -16.70 16.13
C GLU A 167 14.54 -16.26 16.06
N ASN A 168 15.13 -15.85 17.19
CA ASN A 168 16.56 -15.58 17.28
C ASN A 168 17.34 -16.91 17.25
N PRO A 169 18.23 -17.15 16.28
CA PRO A 169 18.98 -18.40 16.20
C PRO A 169 19.95 -18.51 17.39
N VAL A 170 19.82 -19.59 18.17
CA VAL A 170 20.74 -19.95 19.25
C VAL A 170 21.61 -21.10 18.76
N LEU A 171 22.93 -21.04 19.02
CA LEU A 171 23.83 -22.17 18.77
C LEU A 171 23.35 -23.40 19.58
N GLY A 172 22.76 -24.36 18.89
CA GLY A 172 22.39 -25.69 19.41
C GLY A 172 23.28 -26.79 18.83
N SER A 173 22.96 -28.04 19.14
CA SER A 173 23.67 -29.23 18.63
C SER A 173 23.58 -29.44 17.10
N SER A 174 22.79 -28.64 16.40
CA SER A 174 22.59 -28.65 14.94
C SER A 174 23.44 -27.61 14.18
N SER A 175 24.36 -26.89 14.84
CA SER A 175 25.21 -25.90 14.18
C SER A 175 26.24 -26.55 13.25
N ARG A 176 26.39 -26.03 12.03
CA ARG A 176 27.38 -26.47 11.04
C ARG A 176 28.45 -25.42 10.77
N HIS A 177 29.65 -25.82 10.36
CA HIS A 177 30.66 -24.89 9.82
C HIS A 177 30.58 -24.84 8.30
N LEU A 178 31.08 -23.75 7.70
CA LEU A 178 31.26 -23.69 6.26
C LEU A 178 32.34 -24.72 5.84
N PRO A 179 32.18 -25.37 4.67
CA PRO A 179 33.15 -26.34 4.20
C PRO A 179 34.52 -25.67 4.01
N ASN A 180 35.57 -26.28 4.56
CA ASN A 180 36.96 -25.79 4.54
C ASN A 180 37.24 -24.48 5.32
N MET A 181 36.40 -24.09 6.28
CA MET A 181 36.72 -22.95 7.16
C MET A 181 36.49 -23.32 8.63
N THR A 182 37.58 -23.46 9.39
CA THR A 182 37.53 -23.73 10.83
C THR A 182 37.32 -22.44 11.64
N ASN A 183 37.06 -22.58 12.94
CA ASN A 183 37.00 -21.43 13.86
C ASN A 183 38.35 -20.68 13.92
N HIS A 184 39.46 -21.41 13.81
CA HIS A 184 40.79 -20.81 13.82
C HIS A 184 41.03 -19.95 12.57
N ASP A 185 40.76 -20.51 11.38
CA ASP A 185 40.90 -19.80 10.11
C ASP A 185 40.06 -18.52 10.10
N PHE A 186 38.81 -18.62 10.58
CA PHE A 186 37.91 -17.47 10.68
C PHE A 186 38.50 -16.36 11.56
N ALA A 187 39.03 -16.72 12.73
CA ALA A 187 39.59 -15.76 13.65
C ALA A 187 40.89 -15.12 13.13
N GLU A 188 41.74 -15.87 12.45
CA GLU A 188 42.96 -15.34 11.81
C GLU A 188 42.61 -14.33 10.71
N ILE A 189 41.64 -14.66 9.85
CA ILE A 189 41.13 -13.74 8.81
C ILE A 189 40.61 -12.45 9.45
N LEU A 190 39.88 -12.55 10.56
CA LEU A 190 39.35 -11.38 11.27
C LEU A 190 40.46 -10.44 11.74
N LEU A 191 41.53 -10.97 12.36
CA LEU A 191 42.65 -10.17 12.83
C LEU A 191 43.51 -9.61 11.70
N ALA A 192 43.74 -10.37 10.63
CA ALA A 192 44.50 -9.89 9.47
C ALA A 192 43.82 -8.66 8.83
N ASN A 193 42.49 -8.65 8.75
CA ASN A 193 41.72 -7.52 8.24
C ASN A 193 41.78 -6.30 9.17
N LEU A 194 41.80 -6.50 10.50
CA LEU A 194 41.94 -5.41 11.46
C LEU A 194 43.29 -4.68 11.33
N HIS A 195 44.35 -5.39 10.99
CA HIS A 195 45.66 -4.79 10.73
C HIS A 195 45.65 -3.88 9.50
N VAL A 196 45.09 -4.33 8.37
CA VAL A 196 44.96 -3.51 7.15
C VAL A 196 44.08 -2.28 7.37
N ALA A 197 43.01 -2.41 8.16
CA ALA A 197 42.13 -1.30 8.54
C ALA A 197 42.86 -0.20 9.33
N SER A 198 43.94 -0.54 10.03
CA SER A 198 44.66 0.38 10.93
C SER A 198 45.36 1.52 10.20
N ASP A 199 45.82 1.25 8.98
CA ASP A 199 46.51 2.20 8.11
C ASP A 199 45.56 2.93 7.15
N THR A 200 44.31 2.46 7.02
CA THR A 200 43.36 2.92 6.01
C THR A 200 42.13 3.64 6.57
N LEU A 201 41.71 3.43 7.82
CA LEU A 201 40.39 3.91 8.27
C LEU A 201 40.41 4.91 9.43
N LEU A 202 41.59 5.30 9.94
CA LEU A 202 41.72 6.09 11.17
C LEU A 202 42.42 7.43 10.89
N VAL A 203 41.62 8.50 10.77
CA VAL A 203 42.08 9.85 10.42
C VAL A 203 42.25 10.76 11.64
N ASP A 204 41.53 10.50 12.73
CA ASP A 204 41.70 11.16 14.05
C ASP A 204 41.59 10.11 15.16
N PRO A 205 42.69 9.40 15.46
CA PRO A 205 42.63 8.30 16.40
C PRO A 205 42.46 8.82 17.83
N ILE A 206 41.57 8.19 18.60
CA ILE A 206 41.29 8.53 20.01
C ILE A 206 42.52 8.20 20.87
N ILE A 207 43.24 7.14 20.50
CA ILE A 207 44.49 6.70 21.11
C ILE A 207 45.63 6.88 20.09
N ASP A 208 46.79 7.42 20.46
CA ASP A 208 47.90 7.65 19.53
C ASP A 208 48.49 6.31 19.03
N LYS A 209 48.86 6.22 17.74
CA LYS A 209 49.46 5.03 17.13
C LYS A 209 50.79 4.65 17.80
N LYS A 210 51.48 5.62 18.41
CA LYS A 210 52.74 5.39 19.13
C LYS A 210 52.59 4.49 20.36
N ASP A 211 51.39 4.39 20.93
CA ASP A 211 51.11 3.68 22.19
C ASP A 211 50.60 2.24 21.96
N ILE A 212 50.42 1.81 20.69
CA ILE A 212 49.68 0.59 20.34
C ILE A 212 50.48 -0.29 19.38
N SER A 213 50.44 -1.62 19.57
CA SER A 213 51.00 -2.56 18.60
C SER A 213 50.26 -2.51 17.25
N GLU A 214 50.96 -2.78 16.15
CA GLU A 214 50.45 -2.63 14.77
C GLU A 214 49.17 -3.43 14.46
N TYR A 215 48.93 -4.52 15.19
CA TYR A 215 47.74 -5.39 15.06
C TYR A 215 46.57 -4.97 15.98
N ALA A 216 46.86 -4.17 17.00
CA ALA A 216 45.91 -3.82 18.05
C ALA A 216 45.24 -2.45 17.81
N PHE A 217 45.82 -1.60 16.95
CA PHE A 217 45.40 -0.21 16.76
C PHE A 217 43.91 -0.08 16.41
N SER A 218 43.45 -0.69 15.31
CA SER A 218 42.04 -0.63 14.90
C SER A 218 41.08 -1.16 15.95
N PHE A 219 41.46 -2.24 16.64
CA PHE A 219 40.60 -2.89 17.62
C PHE A 219 40.41 -1.99 18.85
N PHE A 220 41.47 -1.40 19.39
CA PHE A 220 41.36 -0.50 20.53
C PHE A 220 40.68 0.82 20.18
N GLN A 221 40.77 1.30 18.94
CA GLN A 221 39.95 2.43 18.49
C GLN A 221 38.46 2.10 18.48
N LEU A 222 38.07 0.87 18.10
CA LEU A 222 36.68 0.42 18.19
C LEU A 222 36.19 0.38 19.65
N LEU A 223 37.02 -0.12 20.58
CA LEU A 223 36.70 -0.10 22.01
C LEU A 223 36.55 1.34 22.53
N ALA A 224 37.45 2.24 22.14
CA ALA A 224 37.41 3.65 22.52
C ALA A 224 36.17 4.37 21.94
N ALA A 225 35.77 4.05 20.71
CA ALA A 225 34.55 4.58 20.11
C ALA A 225 33.29 4.08 20.85
N GLN A 226 33.25 2.81 21.25
CA GLN A 226 32.18 2.26 22.07
C GLN A 226 32.09 2.93 23.44
N LEU A 227 33.22 3.24 24.08
CA LEU A 227 33.29 3.97 25.34
C LEU A 227 32.75 5.40 25.23
N LYS A 228 33.08 6.11 24.15
CA LYS A 228 32.52 7.45 23.87
C LYS A 228 30.99 7.42 23.75
N LEU A 229 30.42 6.34 23.23
CA LEU A 229 28.96 6.17 23.14
C LEU A 229 28.31 5.91 24.50
N THR A 230 29.01 5.24 25.43
CA THR A 230 28.52 5.00 26.79
C THR A 230 28.82 6.14 27.76
N GLY A 231 29.66 7.11 27.36
CA GLY A 231 30.09 8.25 28.19
C GLY A 231 31.15 7.88 29.23
N GLU A 232 31.81 6.73 29.08
CA GLU A 232 32.89 6.26 29.95
C GLU A 232 34.26 6.74 29.45
N ASP A 233 35.21 6.95 30.37
CA ASP A 233 36.57 7.40 30.05
C ASP A 233 37.49 6.22 29.66
N LEU A 234 38.57 6.50 28.93
CA LEU A 234 39.53 5.48 28.47
C LEU A 234 40.17 4.69 29.62
N ASP A 235 40.30 5.30 30.79
CA ASP A 235 40.84 4.66 32.00
C ASP A 235 39.96 3.49 32.50
N SER A 236 38.69 3.42 32.07
CA SER A 236 37.79 2.31 32.39
C SER A 236 38.23 0.98 31.77
N LEU A 237 39.04 1.00 30.70
CA LEU A 237 39.61 -0.20 30.06
C LEU A 237 40.52 -1.00 30.99
N PHE A 238 41.09 -0.37 32.03
CA PHE A 238 41.88 -1.09 33.03
C PHE A 238 41.03 -1.94 33.98
N GLN A 239 39.70 -1.88 33.89
CA GLN A 239 38.81 -2.79 34.61
C GLN A 239 38.53 -4.04 33.76
N ALA A 240 38.99 -5.21 34.23
CA ALA A 240 38.83 -6.48 33.52
C ALA A 240 37.39 -6.82 33.09
N PRO A 241 36.33 -6.53 33.88
CA PRO A 241 34.95 -6.77 33.46
C PRO A 241 34.51 -5.89 32.28
N ILE A 242 34.96 -4.63 32.24
CA ILE A 242 34.64 -3.68 31.17
C ILE A 242 35.38 -4.10 29.90
N LEU A 243 36.69 -4.38 30.02
CA LEU A 243 37.50 -4.86 28.90
C LEU A 243 36.92 -6.13 28.29
N ARG A 244 36.53 -7.12 29.12
CA ARG A 244 35.87 -8.35 28.65
C ARG A 244 34.58 -8.03 27.88
N LYS A 245 33.70 -7.22 28.45
CA LYS A 245 32.40 -6.89 27.85
C LYS A 245 32.55 -6.20 26.49
N LEU A 246 33.41 -5.19 26.41
CA LEU A 246 33.65 -4.44 25.17
C LEU A 246 34.37 -5.30 24.13
N SER A 247 35.32 -6.13 24.55
CA SER A 247 36.04 -7.05 23.66
C SER A 247 35.10 -8.09 23.03
N THR A 248 34.19 -8.68 23.82
CA THR A 248 33.15 -9.58 23.30
C THR A 248 32.26 -8.86 22.30
N ALA A 249 31.78 -7.66 22.64
CA ALA A 249 30.90 -6.88 21.76
C ALA A 249 31.59 -6.48 20.45
N ALA A 250 32.85 -6.06 20.50
CA ALA A 250 33.65 -5.70 19.34
C ALA A 250 33.85 -6.91 18.41
N PHE A 251 34.31 -8.05 18.93
CA PHE A 251 34.50 -9.24 18.09
C PHE A 251 33.20 -9.78 17.51
N VAL A 252 32.09 -9.78 18.27
CA VAL A 252 30.77 -10.16 17.75
C VAL A 252 30.37 -9.22 16.60
N GLY A 253 30.46 -7.90 16.81
CA GLY A 253 30.09 -6.91 15.80
C GLY A 253 30.92 -7.02 14.51
N ILE A 254 32.25 -7.15 14.63
CA ILE A 254 33.12 -7.29 13.46
C ILE A 254 32.83 -8.61 12.75
N SER A 255 32.60 -9.71 13.48
CA SER A 255 32.28 -11.02 12.90
C SER A 255 31.01 -10.99 12.05
N VAL A 256 29.94 -10.34 12.54
CA VAL A 256 28.68 -10.18 11.81
C VAL A 256 28.89 -9.34 10.54
N GLN A 257 29.59 -8.21 10.64
CA GLN A 257 29.83 -7.34 9.48
C GLN A 257 30.74 -8.01 8.43
N PHE A 258 31.75 -8.74 8.89
CA PHE A 258 32.61 -9.53 8.02
C PHE A 258 31.80 -10.62 7.30
N ALA A 259 31.01 -11.40 8.02
CA ALA A 259 30.18 -12.45 7.43
C ALA A 259 29.23 -11.89 6.36
N LYS A 260 28.57 -10.77 6.66
CA LYS A 260 27.67 -10.09 5.72
C LYS A 260 28.37 -9.63 4.45
N LYS A 261 29.61 -9.13 4.53
CA LYS A 261 30.32 -8.59 3.35
C LYS A 261 31.13 -9.62 2.58
N ALA A 262 31.77 -10.56 3.27
CA ALA A 262 32.78 -11.45 2.68
C ALA A 262 32.27 -12.88 2.45
N LEU A 263 31.26 -13.33 3.20
CA LEU A 263 30.75 -14.71 3.10
C LEU A 263 29.44 -14.81 2.31
N LEU A 264 28.69 -13.72 2.14
CA LEU A 264 27.53 -13.69 1.25
C LEU A 264 28.00 -13.58 -0.20
N VAL A 265 27.73 -14.62 -0.99
CA VAL A 265 28.04 -14.68 -2.42
C VAL A 265 26.73 -14.72 -3.19
N GLU A 266 26.63 -13.95 -4.27
CA GLU A 266 25.50 -14.07 -5.20
C GLU A 266 25.61 -15.38 -5.97
N ASP A 267 24.62 -16.26 -5.79
CA ASP A 267 24.53 -17.47 -6.59
C ASP A 267 24.07 -17.11 -8.01
N SER A 268 25.05 -17.00 -8.91
CA SER A 268 24.84 -16.70 -10.32
C SER A 268 24.35 -17.91 -11.13
N ALA A 269 24.27 -19.11 -10.51
CA ALA A 269 23.82 -20.34 -11.16
C ALA A 269 22.30 -20.56 -11.10
N GLY A 270 21.56 -19.76 -10.32
CA GLY A 270 20.10 -19.82 -10.29
C GLY A 270 19.55 -21.18 -9.90
N GLU A 271 20.18 -21.88 -8.95
CA GLU A 271 19.57 -23.11 -8.44
C GLU A 271 18.23 -22.76 -7.78
N PRO A 272 17.12 -23.38 -8.22
CA PRO A 272 15.80 -23.03 -7.74
C PRO A 272 15.66 -23.47 -6.28
N PHE A 273 15.66 -22.50 -5.38
CA PHE A 273 15.36 -22.72 -3.97
C PHE A 273 13.83 -22.87 -3.77
N GLU A 274 13.39 -23.98 -3.17
CA GLU A 274 11.98 -24.20 -2.87
C GLU A 274 11.53 -23.31 -1.70
N ALA A 275 10.66 -22.34 -1.98
CA ALA A 275 10.06 -21.47 -0.98
C ALA A 275 8.53 -21.57 -1.00
N ALA A 276 7.90 -21.45 0.17
CA ALA A 276 6.45 -21.36 0.27
C ALA A 276 6.01 -19.91 0.06
N ALA A 277 5.17 -19.67 -0.95
CA ALA A 277 4.64 -18.35 -1.27
C ALA A 277 3.18 -18.22 -0.83
N HIS A 278 2.84 -17.12 -0.16
CA HIS A 278 1.46 -16.72 0.09
C HIS A 278 0.95 -15.90 -1.10
N ILE A 279 -0.10 -16.39 -1.75
CA ILE A 279 -0.71 -15.76 -2.92
C ILE A 279 -2.04 -15.15 -2.53
N SER A 280 -2.23 -13.85 -2.80
CA SER A 280 -3.50 -13.16 -2.63
C SER A 280 -4.36 -13.33 -3.88
N GLU A 281 -5.42 -14.12 -3.79
CA GLU A 281 -6.41 -14.28 -4.85
C GLU A 281 -7.72 -13.55 -4.52
N ASN A 282 -8.27 -12.83 -5.50
CA ASN A 282 -9.61 -12.26 -5.39
C ASN A 282 -10.66 -13.36 -5.47
N ARG A 283 -11.08 -13.91 -4.32
CA ARG A 283 -12.16 -14.90 -4.22
C ARG A 283 -13.48 -14.29 -3.78
N LEU A 284 -14.58 -14.89 -4.20
CA LEU A 284 -15.92 -14.49 -3.77
C LEU A 284 -16.13 -14.91 -2.31
N HIS A 285 -15.98 -13.98 -1.38
CA HIS A 285 -16.27 -14.21 0.04
C HIS A 285 -17.66 -13.69 0.40
N LEU A 286 -18.54 -14.59 0.87
CA LEU A 286 -19.79 -14.17 1.50
C LEU A 286 -19.49 -13.53 2.86
N ARG A 287 -19.87 -12.26 3.01
CA ARG A 287 -19.71 -11.55 4.27
C ARG A 287 -20.69 -12.06 5.33
N HIS A 288 -20.19 -12.28 6.55
CA HIS A 288 -21.00 -12.76 7.67
C HIS A 288 -22.19 -11.84 7.97
N TYR A 289 -22.01 -10.52 7.93
CA TYR A 289 -23.07 -9.54 8.20
C TYR A 289 -24.26 -9.62 7.23
N THR A 290 -24.07 -10.11 6.00
CA THR A 290 -25.17 -10.30 5.03
C THR A 290 -25.76 -11.71 5.08
N LEU A 291 -24.95 -12.72 5.38
CA LEU A 291 -25.38 -14.12 5.38
C LEU A 291 -26.37 -14.41 6.52
N TRP A 292 -26.02 -14.02 7.75
CA TRP A 292 -26.82 -14.37 8.93
C TRP A 292 -28.24 -13.78 8.93
N PRO A 293 -28.46 -12.53 8.51
CA PRO A 293 -29.81 -12.00 8.36
C PRO A 293 -30.66 -12.74 7.32
N ILE A 294 -30.07 -13.16 6.19
CA ILE A 294 -30.77 -13.93 5.15
C ILE A 294 -31.19 -15.30 5.70
N VAL A 295 -30.26 -16.00 6.36
CA VAL A 295 -30.52 -17.31 6.97
C VAL A 295 -31.58 -17.19 8.07
N SER A 296 -31.47 -16.19 8.93
CA SER A 296 -32.45 -15.92 10.00
C SER A 296 -33.84 -15.62 9.42
N GLY A 297 -33.93 -14.75 8.40
CA GLY A 297 -35.20 -14.42 7.75
C GLY A 297 -35.85 -15.63 7.09
N PHE A 298 -35.07 -16.47 6.40
CA PHE A 298 -35.56 -17.72 5.83
C PHE A 298 -36.07 -18.69 6.91
N PHE A 299 -35.32 -18.84 8.01
CA PHE A 299 -35.73 -19.70 9.12
C PHE A 299 -37.01 -19.21 9.79
N ILE A 300 -37.16 -17.90 10.01
CA ILE A 300 -38.38 -17.29 10.58
C ILE A 300 -39.58 -17.50 9.64
N LEU A 301 -39.42 -17.27 8.34
CA LEU A 301 -40.50 -17.48 7.36
C LEU A 301 -40.89 -18.96 7.26
N SER A 302 -39.91 -19.85 7.19
CA SER A 302 -40.15 -21.30 7.12
C SER A 302 -40.84 -21.82 8.39
N THR A 303 -40.38 -21.40 9.57
CA THR A 303 -41.01 -21.78 10.84
C THR A 303 -42.43 -21.24 10.94
N LEU A 304 -42.69 -20.00 10.51
CA LEU A 304 -44.04 -19.45 10.49
C LEU A 304 -44.96 -20.20 9.52
N CYS A 305 -44.48 -20.60 8.34
CA CYS A 305 -45.22 -21.44 7.40
C CYS A 305 -45.53 -22.82 7.99
N VAL A 306 -44.54 -23.48 8.62
CA VAL A 306 -44.74 -24.78 9.29
C VAL A 306 -45.71 -24.64 10.46
N LEU A 307 -45.61 -23.58 11.25
CA LEU A 307 -46.51 -23.30 12.37
C LEU A 307 -47.95 -23.11 11.88
N LEU A 308 -48.16 -22.36 10.80
CA LEU A 308 -49.49 -22.21 10.18
C LEU A 308 -50.04 -23.54 9.64
N PHE A 309 -49.18 -24.45 9.18
CA PHE A 309 -49.57 -25.77 8.72
C PHE A 309 -49.92 -26.71 9.90
N VAL A 310 -49.15 -26.68 10.99
CA VAL A 310 -49.33 -27.55 12.16
C VAL A 310 -50.46 -27.08 13.08
N ILE A 311 -50.64 -25.76 13.25
CA ILE A 311 -51.73 -25.19 14.07
C ILE A 311 -53.10 -25.38 13.41
N ASN A 312 -53.17 -25.56 12.09
CA ASN A 312 -54.41 -25.94 11.41
C ASN A 312 -54.60 -27.46 11.52
N PRO A 313 -55.39 -27.98 12.48
CA PRO A 313 -55.53 -29.42 12.64
C PRO A 313 -56.32 -29.97 11.45
N ALA A 314 -55.94 -31.16 11.01
CA ALA A 314 -56.59 -31.95 9.95
C ALA A 314 -58.10 -32.27 10.18
N GLY A 315 -58.75 -31.67 11.19
CA GLY A 315 -60.19 -31.75 11.46
C GLY A 315 -61.07 -30.83 10.59
N VAL A 316 -60.48 -30.08 9.66
CA VAL A 316 -61.20 -29.19 8.74
C VAL A 316 -61.64 -29.93 7.46
N GLY A 317 -61.87 -31.24 7.53
CA GLY A 317 -62.60 -31.98 6.49
C GLY A 317 -64.00 -31.41 6.21
N TYR A 318 -64.54 -30.62 7.14
CA TYR A 318 -65.84 -29.94 7.02
C TYR A 318 -65.77 -28.48 6.51
N LEU A 319 -64.58 -27.88 6.33
CA LEU A 319 -64.43 -26.63 5.55
C LEU A 319 -63.67 -26.85 4.23
N SER A 320 -63.78 -28.04 3.61
CA SER A 320 -63.77 -28.14 2.14
C SER A 320 -65.04 -27.50 1.58
N PHE A 321 -65.20 -26.22 1.87
CA PHE A 321 -66.19 -25.37 1.24
C PHE A 321 -65.69 -25.17 -0.18
N ALA A 322 -66.23 -25.96 -1.12
CA ALA A 322 -65.89 -25.85 -2.52
C ALA A 322 -66.08 -24.40 -2.98
N GLY A 323 -64.96 -23.69 -3.17
CA GLY A 323 -64.93 -22.29 -3.60
C GLY A 323 -65.14 -21.23 -2.51
N SER A 324 -64.50 -21.32 -1.35
CA SER A 324 -64.59 -20.35 -0.20
C SER A 324 -64.30 -18.86 -0.48
N GLY A 325 -64.04 -18.47 -1.72
CA GLY A 325 -64.03 -17.06 -2.14
C GLY A 325 -64.81 -16.76 -3.42
N SER A 326 -65.53 -17.73 -4.00
CA SER A 326 -66.38 -17.48 -5.18
C SER A 326 -67.66 -16.74 -4.77
N ILE A 327 -68.19 -15.90 -5.67
CA ILE A 327 -69.46 -15.19 -5.44
C ILE A 327 -70.63 -16.20 -5.36
N ALA A 328 -70.57 -17.27 -6.14
CA ALA A 328 -71.56 -18.35 -6.13
C ALA A 328 -71.62 -19.07 -4.77
N SER A 329 -70.48 -19.25 -4.10
CA SER A 329 -70.45 -19.90 -2.78
C SER A 329 -70.96 -18.97 -1.68
N HIS A 330 -70.82 -17.65 -1.80
CA HIS A 330 -71.55 -16.70 -0.95
C HIS A 330 -73.07 -16.78 -1.16
N ALA A 331 -73.50 -16.97 -2.41
CA ALA A 331 -74.92 -17.12 -2.75
C ALA A 331 -75.51 -18.42 -2.17
N SER A 332 -74.78 -19.54 -2.23
CA SER A 332 -75.26 -20.83 -1.72
C SER A 332 -75.47 -20.84 -0.20
N VAL A 333 -74.61 -20.15 0.58
CA VAL A 333 -74.81 -19.96 2.03
C VAL A 333 -76.00 -19.07 2.33
N LEU A 334 -76.20 -18.02 1.51
CA LEU A 334 -77.28 -17.06 1.72
C LEU A 334 -78.67 -17.69 1.47
N VAL A 335 -78.78 -18.65 0.54
CA VAL A 335 -80.00 -19.44 0.28
C VAL A 335 -80.43 -20.24 1.52
N ASN A 336 -79.48 -20.84 2.25
CA ASN A 336 -79.74 -21.62 3.46
C ASN A 336 -79.94 -20.73 4.72
N SER A 337 -79.49 -19.47 4.67
CA SER A 337 -79.48 -18.52 5.80
C SER A 337 -80.55 -17.43 5.67
N SER A 338 -81.83 -17.81 5.80
CA SER A 338 -82.98 -16.90 5.62
C SER A 338 -82.95 -15.67 6.52
N SER A 339 -82.55 -15.81 7.79
CA SER A 339 -82.43 -14.69 8.74
C SER A 339 -81.38 -13.66 8.28
N LEU A 340 -80.24 -14.14 7.77
CA LEU A 340 -79.17 -13.29 7.26
C LEU A 340 -79.59 -12.56 5.98
N ARG A 341 -80.27 -13.28 5.08
CA ARG A 341 -80.84 -12.70 3.85
C ARG A 341 -81.83 -11.59 4.15
N ALA A 342 -82.72 -11.78 5.13
CA ALA A 342 -83.71 -10.76 5.52
C ALA A 342 -83.08 -9.45 6.01
N ILE A 343 -81.97 -9.53 6.76
CA ILE A 343 -81.25 -8.34 7.25
C ILE A 343 -80.45 -7.66 6.13
N LEU A 344 -79.88 -8.43 5.22
CA LEU A 344 -79.08 -7.91 4.11
C LEU A 344 -79.93 -7.45 2.91
N LYS A 345 -81.22 -7.77 2.89
CA LYS A 345 -82.19 -7.25 1.94
C LYS A 345 -82.13 -5.72 1.89
N ASP A 346 -82.14 -5.14 0.69
CA ASP A 346 -82.07 -3.70 0.42
C ASP A 346 -80.79 -3.01 0.85
N THR A 347 -79.73 -3.77 1.16
CA THR A 347 -78.45 -3.18 1.55
C THR A 347 -77.47 -3.02 0.39
N GLY A 348 -77.80 -3.45 -0.83
CA GLY A 348 -76.88 -3.47 -1.96
C GLY A 348 -76.25 -2.10 -2.30
N TYR A 349 -77.00 -1.01 -2.15
CA TYR A 349 -76.53 0.36 -2.38
C TYR A 349 -75.91 1.04 -1.16
N TYR A 350 -75.90 0.39 0.02
CA TYR A 350 -75.42 0.99 1.28
C TYR A 350 -73.91 1.24 1.27
N ARG A 351 -73.47 2.32 1.93
CA ARG A 351 -72.06 2.58 2.24
C ARG A 351 -71.54 1.59 3.29
N SER A 352 -70.24 1.28 3.28
CA SER A 352 -69.59 0.44 4.31
C SER A 352 -69.90 0.85 5.75
N SER A 353 -69.98 2.15 6.06
CA SER A 353 -70.32 2.64 7.41
C SER A 353 -71.78 2.40 7.77
N GLN A 354 -72.70 2.49 6.81
CA GLN A 354 -74.12 2.22 7.01
C GLN A 354 -74.37 0.72 7.19
N LEU A 355 -73.73 -0.10 6.35
CA LEU A 355 -73.78 -1.56 6.49
C LEU A 355 -73.19 -2.01 7.83
N ARG A 356 -72.03 -1.45 8.23
CA ARG A 356 -71.42 -1.74 9.53
C ARG A 356 -72.36 -1.40 10.69
N ARG A 357 -72.96 -0.21 10.69
CA ARG A 357 -73.90 0.21 11.74
C ARG A 357 -75.15 -0.67 11.81
N LYS A 358 -75.65 -1.16 10.68
CA LYS A 358 -76.79 -2.11 10.64
C LYS A 358 -76.43 -3.48 11.24
N LEU A 359 -75.17 -3.89 11.14
CA LEU A 359 -74.70 -5.20 11.59
C LEU A 359 -74.01 -5.17 12.96
N GLU A 360 -73.73 -3.99 13.51
CA GLU A 360 -72.92 -3.79 14.72
C GLU A 360 -73.52 -4.41 15.99
N THR A 361 -74.85 -4.47 16.07
CA THR A 361 -75.59 -5.00 17.24
C THR A 361 -75.99 -6.47 17.10
N LEU A 362 -75.55 -7.16 16.05
CA LEU A 362 -75.93 -8.53 15.72
C LEU A 362 -74.74 -9.47 15.91
N HIS A 363 -74.95 -10.60 16.60
CA HIS A 363 -73.98 -11.68 16.69
C HIS A 363 -74.31 -12.78 15.69
N PHE A 364 -73.28 -13.32 15.01
CA PHE A 364 -73.42 -14.33 13.97
C PHE A 364 -72.76 -15.63 14.42
N ILE A 365 -73.48 -16.75 14.33
CA ILE A 365 -72.95 -18.09 14.60
C ILE A 365 -73.20 -18.97 13.37
N VAL A 366 -72.21 -19.78 13.01
CA VAL A 366 -72.34 -20.78 11.94
C VAL A 366 -72.76 -22.10 12.58
N ASN A 367 -74.00 -22.52 12.33
CA ASN A 367 -74.53 -23.81 12.76
C ASN A 367 -74.51 -24.81 11.58
N PRO A 368 -74.04 -26.04 11.78
CA PRO A 368 -74.12 -27.08 10.76
C PRO A 368 -75.59 -27.50 10.56
N SER A 369 -76.06 -27.54 9.31
CA SER A 369 -77.40 -28.02 8.95
C SER A 369 -77.30 -29.17 7.94
N LYS A 370 -78.39 -29.96 7.82
CA LYS A 370 -78.51 -31.07 6.85
C LYS A 370 -78.25 -30.63 5.40
N TYR A 371 -78.50 -29.37 5.09
CA TYR A 371 -78.32 -28.76 3.75
C TYR A 371 -77.04 -27.90 3.67
N GLY A 372 -76.13 -28.03 4.63
CA GLY A 372 -74.85 -27.33 4.72
C GLY A 372 -74.82 -26.21 5.77
N PRO A 373 -73.76 -25.39 5.84
CA PRO A 373 -73.60 -24.38 6.89
C PRO A 373 -74.69 -23.31 6.83
N ARG A 374 -75.28 -22.99 7.98
CA ARG A 374 -76.31 -21.97 8.14
C ARG A 374 -75.83 -20.90 9.10
N ILE A 375 -75.98 -19.63 8.72
CA ILE A 375 -75.65 -18.50 9.59
C ILE A 375 -76.92 -18.10 10.35
N GLU A 376 -76.88 -18.29 11.67
CA GLU A 376 -77.92 -17.86 12.58
C GLU A 376 -77.49 -16.59 13.31
N ILE A 377 -78.48 -15.76 13.65
CA ILE A 377 -78.27 -14.43 14.20
C ILE A 377 -78.88 -14.38 15.59
N PHE A 378 -78.11 -13.87 16.54
CA PHE A 378 -78.52 -13.67 17.93
C PHE A 378 -78.33 -12.18 18.27
N GLY A 379 -79.38 -11.51 18.76
CA GLY A 379 -79.33 -10.09 19.13
C GLY A 379 -80.70 -9.43 19.25
N SER A 380 -80.80 -8.36 20.04
CA SER A 380 -82.03 -7.58 20.22
C SER A 380 -82.30 -6.73 18.98
N THR A 381 -83.37 -7.05 18.24
CA THR A 381 -83.91 -6.22 17.17
C THR A 381 -84.57 -5.00 17.80
N ARG A 382 -83.80 -3.95 18.16
CA ARG A 382 -84.42 -2.63 18.26
C ARG A 382 -84.90 -2.27 16.87
N GLU A 383 -86.17 -1.89 16.73
CA GLU A 383 -86.70 -1.25 15.53
C GLU A 383 -85.78 -0.08 15.18
N ALA A 384 -84.88 -0.31 14.22
CA ALA A 384 -84.05 0.74 13.69
C ALA A 384 -84.99 1.67 12.92
N LEU A 385 -85.11 2.93 13.37
CA LEU A 385 -85.81 3.98 12.64
C LEU A 385 -85.43 3.88 11.15
N PRO A 386 -86.38 4.03 10.22
CA PRO A 386 -86.11 4.00 8.78
C PRO A 386 -85.07 5.09 8.47
N LEU A 387 -83.83 4.67 8.27
CA LEU A 387 -82.78 5.57 7.83
C LEU A 387 -83.05 5.85 6.36
N GLU A 388 -83.59 7.02 6.04
CA GLU A 388 -83.62 7.53 4.67
C GLU A 388 -82.22 7.40 4.06
N GLY A 389 -82.10 6.51 3.08
CA GLY A 389 -80.85 6.19 2.42
C GLY A 389 -80.39 7.36 1.55
N ARG A 390 -79.67 8.35 2.13
CA ARG A 390 -79.00 9.37 1.30
C ARG A 390 -78.02 8.69 0.34
N HIS A 391 -78.37 8.68 -0.95
CA HIS A 391 -77.56 8.12 -2.04
C HIS A 391 -76.15 8.74 -2.04
N LYS A 392 -75.14 7.88 -2.04
CA LYS A 392 -73.74 8.30 -2.11
C LYS A 392 -73.39 8.68 -3.55
N LYS A 393 -73.13 9.97 -3.82
CA LYS A 393 -72.52 10.43 -5.09
C LYS A 393 -71.08 9.92 -5.32
N ARG A 394 -70.37 9.46 -4.27
CA ARG A 394 -68.93 9.11 -4.34
C ARG A 394 -68.65 7.60 -4.38
N ARG A 395 -68.04 7.18 -5.48
CA ARG A 395 -67.54 5.83 -5.83
C ARG A 395 -66.52 5.30 -4.80
N TRP A 396 -66.52 4.00 -4.48
CA TRP A 396 -65.44 3.40 -3.69
C TRP A 396 -64.29 2.96 -4.60
N LEU A 397 -63.06 3.30 -4.24
CA LEU A 397 -61.85 2.89 -4.93
C LEU A 397 -60.80 2.43 -3.90
N PRO A 398 -60.10 1.31 -4.15
CA PRO A 398 -58.93 0.94 -3.36
C PRO A 398 -57.81 1.96 -3.56
N LEU A 399 -56.87 2.01 -2.60
CA LEU A 399 -55.76 2.96 -2.59
C LEU A 399 -54.94 2.92 -3.90
N SER A 400 -54.61 1.72 -4.36
CA SER A 400 -53.93 1.40 -5.62
C SER A 400 -54.60 1.95 -6.88
N ALA A 401 -55.92 2.07 -6.90
CA ALA A 401 -56.68 2.54 -8.06
C ALA A 401 -56.98 4.05 -8.01
N ARG A 402 -56.61 4.73 -6.93
CA ARG A 402 -56.71 6.20 -6.84
C ARG A 402 -55.66 6.84 -7.75
N LEU A 403 -56.04 7.94 -8.39
CA LEU A 403 -55.20 8.64 -9.35
C LEU A 403 -53.74 8.88 -8.90
N PRO A 404 -53.44 9.39 -7.69
CA PRO A 404 -52.05 9.63 -7.28
C PRO A 404 -51.22 8.34 -7.18
N MET A 405 -51.80 7.24 -6.69
CA MET A 405 -51.10 5.95 -6.57
C MET A 405 -50.92 5.26 -7.93
N VAL A 406 -51.90 5.40 -8.82
CA VAL A 406 -51.79 4.92 -10.21
C VAL A 406 -50.68 5.67 -10.94
N VAL A 407 -50.65 7.01 -10.81
CA VAL A 407 -49.59 7.84 -11.40
C VAL A 407 -48.24 7.43 -10.83
N LEU A 408 -48.11 7.28 -9.49
CA LEU A 408 -46.88 6.85 -8.85
C LEU A 408 -46.43 5.46 -9.35
N GLY A 409 -47.34 4.50 -9.45
CA GLY A 409 -47.06 3.13 -9.88
C GLY A 409 -46.52 3.01 -11.31
N PHE A 410 -46.84 3.97 -12.19
CA PHE A 410 -46.34 3.99 -13.57
C PHE A 410 -45.17 4.95 -13.78
N VAL A 411 -45.16 6.11 -13.10
CA VAL A 411 -44.09 7.11 -13.24
C VAL A 411 -42.79 6.64 -12.58
N LEU A 412 -42.85 6.01 -11.41
CA LEU A 412 -41.65 5.56 -10.68
C LEU A 412 -40.81 4.55 -11.50
N PRO A 413 -41.37 3.48 -12.10
CA PRO A 413 -40.61 2.58 -12.97
C PRO A 413 -39.96 3.29 -14.17
N ILE A 414 -40.65 4.27 -14.79
CA ILE A 414 -40.13 5.04 -15.92
C ILE A 414 -38.94 5.92 -15.48
N LEU A 415 -39.05 6.57 -14.32
CA LEU A 415 -37.94 7.36 -13.76
C LEU A 415 -36.71 6.49 -13.47
N ILE A 416 -36.91 5.30 -12.90
CA ILE A 416 -35.81 4.34 -12.65
C ILE A 416 -35.19 3.89 -13.97
N PHE A 417 -36.00 3.62 -15.00
CA PHE A 417 -35.51 3.26 -16.33
C PHE A 417 -34.56 4.32 -16.91
N VAL A 418 -34.96 5.60 -16.83
CA VAL A 418 -34.16 6.74 -17.31
C VAL A 418 -32.91 6.93 -16.45
N LEU A 419 -33.03 6.83 -15.13
CA LEU A 419 -31.90 6.99 -14.20
C LEU A 419 -30.82 5.94 -14.45
N LEU A 420 -31.19 4.68 -14.68
CA LEU A 420 -30.26 3.62 -15.04
C LEU A 420 -29.51 3.92 -16.34
N GLU A 421 -30.15 4.53 -17.34
CA GLU A 421 -29.48 4.93 -18.58
C GLU A 421 -28.45 6.05 -18.34
N ILE A 422 -28.81 7.06 -17.53
CA ILE A 422 -27.92 8.16 -17.17
C ILE A 422 -26.70 7.64 -16.39
N LEU A 423 -26.92 6.78 -15.40
CA LEU A 423 -25.86 6.19 -14.59
C LEU A 423 -24.93 5.32 -15.43
N GLN A 424 -25.45 4.56 -16.41
CA GLN A 424 -24.59 3.78 -17.32
C GLN A 424 -23.70 4.69 -18.16
N ARG A 425 -24.27 5.73 -18.78
CA ARG A 425 -23.49 6.68 -19.59
C ARG A 425 -22.41 7.38 -18.77
N LEU A 426 -22.71 7.70 -17.51
CA LEU A 426 -21.73 8.26 -16.59
C LEU A 426 -20.64 7.25 -16.23
N SER A 427 -21.01 5.99 -15.95
CA SER A 427 -20.08 4.89 -15.68
C SER A 427 -19.13 4.66 -16.85
N ASP A 428 -19.65 4.63 -18.07
CA ASP A 428 -18.86 4.35 -19.27
C ASP A 428 -17.87 5.50 -19.54
N ARG A 429 -18.31 6.76 -19.38
CA ARG A 429 -17.45 7.95 -19.55
C ARG A 429 -16.35 8.09 -18.50
N ARG A 430 -16.60 7.67 -17.26
CA ARG A 430 -15.66 7.82 -16.14
C ARG A 430 -14.93 6.53 -15.76
N HIS A 431 -15.14 5.44 -16.53
CA HIS A 431 -14.63 4.10 -16.26
C HIS A 431 -14.95 3.62 -14.83
N GLY A 432 -16.17 3.92 -14.37
CA GLY A 432 -16.64 3.68 -12.99
C GLY A 432 -17.29 4.92 -12.38
N LEU A 433 -18.09 4.74 -11.32
CA LEU A 433 -18.80 5.83 -10.63
C LEU A 433 -18.08 6.30 -9.37
N LEU A 434 -17.50 5.37 -8.61
CA LEU A 434 -17.00 5.62 -7.26
C LEU A 434 -15.66 4.94 -7.02
N ASP A 435 -14.69 5.68 -6.50
CA ASP A 435 -13.38 5.17 -6.09
C ASP A 435 -13.47 4.40 -4.76
N LEU A 436 -12.96 3.16 -4.74
CA LEU A 436 -13.00 2.26 -3.58
C LEU A 436 -11.64 2.17 -2.87
N ASP A 437 -11.02 3.33 -2.64
CA ASP A 437 -9.61 3.41 -2.26
C ASP A 437 -9.37 3.79 -0.78
N SER A 438 -10.44 3.96 0.01
CA SER A 438 -10.36 4.29 1.45
C SER A 438 -11.35 3.47 2.28
N SER A 439 -11.11 3.32 3.59
CA SER A 439 -12.01 2.62 4.53
C SER A 439 -13.47 3.15 4.48
N ASN A 440 -13.64 4.46 4.20
CA ASN A 440 -14.94 5.10 4.05
C ASN A 440 -15.68 4.74 2.75
N SER A 441 -14.98 4.23 1.73
CA SER A 441 -15.60 3.88 0.44
C SER A 441 -16.45 2.61 0.51
N ALA A 442 -16.19 1.72 1.46
CA ALA A 442 -16.94 0.47 1.65
C ALA A 442 -18.39 0.70 2.11
N THR A 443 -18.60 1.71 2.98
CA THR A 443 -19.95 2.07 3.46
C THR A 443 -20.78 2.70 2.35
N LEU A 444 -20.14 3.53 1.50
CA LEU A 444 -20.81 4.16 0.36
C LEU A 444 -21.20 3.12 -0.70
N ALA A 445 -20.33 2.15 -1.00
CA ALA A 445 -20.66 1.03 -1.88
C ALA A 445 -21.86 0.20 -1.35
N TYR A 446 -21.95 0.02 -0.03
CA TYR A 446 -23.10 -0.65 0.60
C TYR A 446 -24.38 0.16 0.47
N ALA A 447 -24.30 1.47 0.73
CA ALA A 447 -25.43 2.37 0.61
C ALA A 447 -26.01 2.37 -0.81
N VAL A 448 -25.17 2.39 -1.85
CA VAL A 448 -25.60 2.34 -3.25
C VAL A 448 -26.35 1.03 -3.57
N ARG A 449 -25.81 -0.12 -3.14
CA ARG A 449 -26.45 -1.42 -3.36
C ARG A 449 -27.80 -1.52 -2.66
N LEU A 450 -27.87 -1.18 -1.37
CA LEU A 450 -29.12 -1.18 -0.62
C LEU A 450 -30.16 -0.24 -1.23
N THR A 451 -29.76 0.96 -1.62
CA THR A 451 -30.66 1.95 -2.22
C THR A 451 -31.30 1.39 -3.48
N SER A 452 -30.52 0.77 -4.38
CA SER A 452 -31.07 0.15 -5.59
C SER A 452 -32.06 -0.98 -5.30
N THR A 453 -31.78 -1.82 -4.28
CA THR A 453 -32.68 -2.90 -3.87
C THR A 453 -33.98 -2.38 -3.28
N ILE A 454 -33.94 -1.32 -2.47
CA ILE A 454 -35.13 -0.69 -1.89
C ILE A 454 -36.05 -0.15 -2.98
N PHE A 455 -35.52 0.52 -4.00
CA PHE A 455 -36.33 1.03 -5.11
C PHE A 455 -36.97 -0.10 -5.92
N ALA A 456 -36.24 -1.17 -6.21
CA ALA A 456 -36.79 -2.34 -6.90
C ALA A 456 -37.91 -3.01 -6.07
N PHE A 457 -37.70 -3.17 -4.77
CA PHE A 457 -38.69 -3.72 -3.85
C PHE A 457 -39.96 -2.86 -3.77
N LEU A 458 -39.80 -1.53 -3.74
CA LEU A 458 -40.92 -0.57 -3.74
C LEU A 458 -41.76 -0.71 -5.02
N VAL A 459 -41.12 -0.79 -6.19
CA VAL A 459 -41.81 -1.00 -7.47
C VAL A 459 -42.57 -2.34 -7.48
N ALA A 460 -41.90 -3.44 -7.11
CA ALA A 460 -42.55 -4.75 -7.06
C ALA A 460 -43.77 -4.75 -6.11
N THR A 461 -43.65 -4.10 -4.95
CA THR A 461 -44.75 -3.97 -3.98
C THR A 461 -45.92 -3.14 -4.52
N LEU A 462 -45.64 -2.04 -5.22
CA LEU A 462 -46.68 -1.21 -5.84
C LEU A 462 -47.45 -1.99 -6.92
N LEU A 463 -46.74 -2.77 -7.75
CA LEU A 463 -47.34 -3.61 -8.78
C LEU A 463 -48.18 -4.74 -8.17
N ASN A 464 -47.69 -5.39 -7.11
CA ASN A 464 -48.45 -6.43 -6.40
C ASN A 464 -49.75 -5.87 -5.79
N ASN A 465 -49.73 -4.65 -5.26
CA ASN A 465 -50.92 -3.99 -4.72
C ASN A 465 -51.95 -3.66 -5.82
N LEU A 466 -51.47 -3.22 -6.98
CA LEU A 466 -52.31 -3.00 -8.16
C LEU A 466 -52.92 -4.32 -8.64
N ASP A 467 -52.14 -5.39 -8.72
CA ASP A 467 -52.60 -6.71 -9.15
C ASP A 467 -53.67 -7.30 -8.23
N PHE A 468 -53.46 -7.24 -6.91
CA PHE A 468 -54.49 -7.62 -5.95
C PHE A 468 -55.81 -6.88 -6.21
N SER A 469 -55.73 -5.59 -6.54
CA SER A 469 -56.91 -4.78 -6.82
C SER A 469 -57.57 -5.15 -8.15
N ILE A 470 -56.78 -5.45 -9.18
CA ILE A 470 -57.27 -5.96 -10.47
C ILE A 470 -57.96 -7.32 -10.27
N ALA A 471 -57.34 -8.23 -9.53
CA ALA A 471 -57.89 -9.56 -9.22
C ALA A 471 -59.23 -9.47 -8.48
N VAL A 472 -59.34 -8.65 -7.43
CA VAL A 472 -60.58 -8.42 -6.68
C VAL A 472 -61.71 -7.90 -7.59
N PHE A 473 -61.41 -6.96 -8.49
CA PHE A 473 -62.43 -6.32 -9.33
C PHE A 473 -62.74 -7.05 -10.63
N THR A 474 -61.91 -8.00 -11.06
CA THR A 474 -62.10 -8.76 -12.31
C THR A 474 -63.48 -9.40 -12.42
N PRO A 475 -63.97 -10.21 -11.46
CA PRO A 475 -65.30 -10.83 -11.57
C PRO A 475 -66.44 -9.80 -11.59
N PHE A 476 -66.34 -8.72 -10.81
CA PHE A 476 -67.36 -7.65 -10.80
C PHE A 476 -67.32 -6.77 -12.06
N SER A 477 -66.15 -6.54 -12.64
CA SER A 477 -65.98 -5.82 -13.89
C SER A 477 -66.61 -6.57 -15.06
N LEU A 478 -66.53 -7.91 -15.06
CA LEU A 478 -67.17 -8.75 -16.05
C LEU A 478 -68.69 -8.78 -15.85
N LEU A 479 -69.17 -8.91 -14.61
CA LEU A 479 -70.61 -8.77 -14.33
C LEU A 479 -71.16 -7.40 -14.74
N ARG A 480 -70.33 -6.35 -14.69
CA ARG A 480 -70.68 -5.01 -15.21
C ARG A 480 -70.70 -4.91 -16.73
N SER A 481 -70.05 -5.81 -17.49
CA SER A 481 -70.17 -5.80 -18.96
C SER A 481 -71.48 -6.40 -19.48
N GLY A 482 -72.29 -7.02 -18.61
CA GLY A 482 -73.57 -7.66 -18.96
C GLY A 482 -73.41 -9.08 -19.51
N ASN A 483 -74.47 -9.88 -19.36
CA ASN A 483 -74.66 -11.24 -19.91
C ASN A 483 -73.41 -12.15 -19.85
N VAL A 484 -72.86 -12.39 -18.66
CA VAL A 484 -71.71 -13.29 -18.48
C VAL A 484 -72.14 -14.63 -17.93
N THR A 485 -71.60 -15.72 -18.50
CA THR A 485 -71.85 -17.09 -18.02
C THR A 485 -71.32 -17.30 -16.61
N ALA A 486 -71.93 -18.23 -15.85
CA ALA A 486 -71.55 -18.53 -14.47
C ALA A 486 -70.04 -18.83 -14.30
N GLN A 487 -69.46 -19.64 -15.21
CA GLN A 487 -68.05 -20.05 -15.19
C GLN A 487 -67.05 -18.88 -15.34
N LYS A 488 -67.43 -17.84 -16.09
CA LYS A 488 -66.60 -16.65 -16.33
C LYS A 488 -66.85 -15.52 -15.32
N SER A 489 -67.84 -15.66 -14.45
CA SER A 489 -68.27 -14.59 -13.53
C SER A 489 -68.28 -15.06 -12.07
N ILE A 490 -69.42 -15.55 -11.58
CA ILE A 490 -69.68 -15.80 -10.15
C ILE A 490 -68.91 -17.01 -9.60
N LEU A 491 -68.54 -17.97 -10.45
CA LEU A 491 -67.74 -19.14 -10.07
C LEU A 491 -66.23 -18.87 -10.17
N PHE A 492 -65.82 -17.76 -10.79
CA PHE A 492 -64.41 -17.46 -11.01
C PHE A 492 -63.80 -16.77 -9.78
N HIS A 493 -62.76 -17.38 -9.20
CA HIS A 493 -62.07 -16.88 -8.00
C HIS A 493 -60.55 -16.83 -8.20
N LEU A 494 -59.94 -15.65 -7.96
CA LEU A 494 -58.50 -15.45 -8.15
C LEU A 494 -57.70 -15.34 -6.84
N LEU A 495 -58.34 -15.15 -5.68
CA LEU A 495 -57.63 -14.79 -4.44
C LEU A 495 -57.17 -16.01 -3.62
N GLY A 496 -57.46 -17.23 -4.08
CA GLY A 496 -57.22 -18.48 -3.33
C GLY A 496 -56.62 -19.59 -4.17
N VAL A 497 -56.04 -19.25 -5.33
CA VAL A 497 -55.35 -20.18 -6.22
C VAL A 497 -53.91 -19.69 -6.39
N SER A 498 -52.96 -20.60 -6.64
CA SER A 498 -51.57 -20.17 -6.87
C SER A 498 -51.47 -19.26 -8.11
N PRO A 499 -50.61 -18.23 -8.10
CA PRO A 499 -50.44 -17.31 -9.24
C PRO A 499 -50.15 -18.00 -10.57
N PHE A 500 -49.40 -19.10 -10.57
CA PHE A 500 -49.06 -19.86 -11.78
C PHE A 500 -50.30 -20.49 -12.44
N PHE A 501 -51.13 -21.18 -11.66
CA PHE A 501 -52.38 -21.77 -12.17
C PHE A 501 -53.37 -20.69 -12.64
N ILE A 502 -53.45 -19.56 -11.92
CA ILE A 502 -54.31 -18.43 -12.32
C ILE A 502 -53.93 -17.89 -13.70
N LEU A 503 -52.64 -17.80 -14.03
CA LEU A 503 -52.21 -17.30 -15.33
C LEU A 503 -52.73 -18.18 -16.47
N VAL A 504 -52.62 -19.50 -16.33
CA VAL A 504 -53.11 -20.46 -17.32
C VAL A 504 -54.63 -20.40 -17.44
N ASP A 505 -55.35 -20.37 -16.32
CA ASP A 505 -56.80 -20.36 -16.31
C ASP A 505 -57.41 -19.04 -16.80
N THR A 506 -56.81 -17.89 -16.44
CA THR A 506 -57.22 -16.56 -16.95
C THR A 506 -57.03 -16.45 -18.46
N LEU A 507 -55.95 -17.01 -19.02
CA LEU A 507 -55.73 -17.06 -20.47
C LEU A 507 -56.78 -17.95 -21.15
N ARG A 508 -57.05 -19.15 -20.61
CA ARG A 508 -58.08 -20.07 -21.14
C ARG A 508 -59.47 -19.45 -21.14
N LEU A 509 -59.84 -18.76 -20.07
CA LEU A 509 -61.14 -18.10 -19.93
C LEU A 509 -61.23 -16.73 -20.63
N ARG A 510 -60.14 -16.30 -21.30
CA ARG A 510 -60.00 -15.02 -22.04
C ARG A 510 -60.13 -13.77 -21.15
N HIS A 511 -59.66 -13.85 -19.92
CA HIS A 511 -59.57 -12.74 -18.97
C HIS A 511 -58.24 -11.98 -19.13
N PHE A 512 -58.03 -11.35 -20.29
CA PHE A 512 -56.75 -10.74 -20.66
C PHE A 512 -56.25 -9.67 -19.67
N GLY A 513 -57.15 -8.89 -19.05
CA GLY A 513 -56.77 -7.87 -18.07
C GLY A 513 -56.12 -8.46 -16.81
N SER A 514 -56.71 -9.53 -16.26
CA SER A 514 -56.15 -10.23 -15.10
C SER A 514 -54.92 -11.06 -15.47
N ALA A 515 -54.91 -11.70 -16.66
CA ALA A 515 -53.74 -12.43 -17.14
C ALA A 515 -52.51 -11.53 -17.28
N ALA A 516 -52.67 -10.34 -17.89
CA ALA A 516 -51.60 -9.36 -18.05
C ALA A 516 -51.08 -8.85 -16.69
N SER A 517 -51.99 -8.56 -15.75
CA SER A 517 -51.62 -8.11 -14.40
C SER A 517 -50.84 -9.17 -13.63
N ASN A 518 -51.30 -10.42 -13.64
CA ASN A 518 -50.63 -11.53 -12.96
C ASN A 518 -49.24 -11.82 -13.59
N LEU A 519 -49.14 -11.77 -14.92
CA LEU A 519 -47.84 -11.89 -15.61
C LEU A 519 -46.88 -10.75 -15.23
N SER A 520 -47.39 -9.54 -15.02
CA SER A 520 -46.58 -8.41 -14.53
C SER A 520 -46.04 -8.66 -13.13
N THR A 521 -46.89 -9.08 -12.17
CA THR A 521 -46.48 -9.42 -10.80
C THR A 521 -45.41 -10.53 -10.78
N PHE A 522 -45.58 -11.54 -11.63
CA PHE A 522 -44.58 -12.61 -11.79
C PHE A 522 -43.23 -12.06 -12.26
N LEU A 523 -43.21 -11.24 -13.31
CA LEU A 523 -41.98 -10.60 -13.81
C LEU A 523 -41.38 -9.60 -12.81
N ALA A 524 -42.20 -8.89 -12.05
CA ALA A 524 -41.75 -7.93 -11.04
C ALA A 524 -40.97 -8.60 -9.90
N SER A 525 -41.22 -9.87 -9.62
CA SER A 525 -40.48 -10.65 -8.63
C SER A 525 -39.02 -10.89 -9.03
N PHE A 526 -38.69 -10.91 -10.32
CA PHE A 526 -37.32 -11.03 -10.81
C PHE A 526 -36.53 -9.72 -10.72
N LEU A 527 -37.20 -8.58 -10.57
CA LEU A 527 -36.58 -7.26 -10.54
C LEU A 527 -35.54 -7.16 -9.40
N THR A 528 -35.93 -7.59 -8.19
CA THR A 528 -35.07 -7.56 -6.99
C THR A 528 -33.88 -8.52 -7.10
N ILE A 529 -34.06 -9.64 -7.80
CA ILE A 529 -33.00 -10.62 -8.07
C ILE A 529 -31.94 -9.99 -8.99
N VAL A 530 -32.35 -9.41 -10.11
CA VAL A 530 -31.42 -8.84 -11.10
C VAL A 530 -30.68 -7.61 -10.54
N VAL A 531 -31.32 -6.81 -9.68
CA VAL A 531 -30.68 -5.65 -9.02
C VAL A 531 -29.47 -6.07 -8.16
N SER A 532 -29.48 -7.27 -7.57
CA SER A 532 -28.34 -7.76 -6.77
C SER A 532 -27.03 -7.87 -7.59
N GLY A 533 -27.15 -8.15 -8.90
CA GLY A 533 -26.03 -8.24 -9.83
C GLY A 533 -25.76 -6.96 -10.63
N LEU A 534 -26.35 -5.83 -10.25
CA LEU A 534 -26.23 -4.56 -10.98
C LEU A 534 -24.86 -3.88 -10.78
N TRP A 535 -24.28 -3.99 -9.58
CA TRP A 535 -23.08 -3.26 -9.20
C TRP A 535 -21.86 -4.19 -9.08
N ILE A 536 -20.87 -4.00 -9.95
CA ILE A 536 -19.63 -4.80 -10.01
C ILE A 536 -18.40 -3.95 -9.74
N MET A 537 -17.29 -4.59 -9.35
CA MET A 537 -15.99 -3.91 -9.28
C MET A 537 -15.36 -3.87 -10.68
N GLY A 538 -15.03 -2.67 -11.15
CA GLY A 538 -14.34 -2.44 -12.41
C GLY A 538 -12.89 -2.89 -12.37
N LYS A 539 -12.27 -3.00 -13.55
CA LYS A 539 -10.84 -3.32 -13.66
C LYS A 539 -10.01 -2.24 -12.95
N PRO A 540 -8.89 -2.60 -12.30
CA PRO A 540 -8.01 -1.62 -11.69
C PRO A 540 -7.49 -0.65 -12.77
N THR A 541 -7.70 0.65 -12.59
CA THR A 541 -7.20 1.67 -13.53
C THR A 541 -6.12 2.51 -12.85
N PRO A 542 -5.01 2.81 -13.53
CA PRO A 542 -4.01 3.73 -13.02
C PRO A 542 -4.60 5.14 -12.98
N THR A 543 -4.65 5.72 -11.79
CA THR A 543 -5.10 7.09 -11.55
C THR A 543 -3.93 7.91 -11.01
N LEU A 544 -3.68 9.09 -11.60
CA LEU A 544 -2.71 10.03 -11.05
C LEU A 544 -3.28 10.64 -9.76
N SER A 545 -2.62 10.38 -8.64
CA SER A 545 -2.88 10.99 -7.34
C SER A 545 -1.79 12.01 -7.05
N VAL A 546 -2.18 13.19 -6.55
CA VAL A 546 -1.21 14.18 -6.05
C VAL A 546 -0.63 13.65 -4.74
N SER A 547 0.69 13.52 -4.67
CA SER A 547 1.41 13.21 -3.44
C SER A 547 2.15 14.46 -2.96
N THR A 548 2.26 14.62 -1.65
CA THR A 548 2.95 15.74 -1.02
C THR A 548 4.08 15.18 -0.17
N ALA A 549 5.30 15.57 -0.49
CA ALA A 549 6.50 15.19 0.25
C ALA A 549 7.20 16.44 0.79
N THR A 550 8.04 16.26 1.79
CA THR A 550 8.94 17.28 2.31
C THR A 550 10.33 17.04 1.73
N VAL A 551 10.96 18.11 1.24
CA VAL A 551 12.31 18.07 0.67
C VAL A 551 13.21 18.89 1.59
N GLN A 552 14.34 18.30 1.97
CA GLN A 552 15.36 18.99 2.75
C GLN A 552 16.08 20.02 1.87
N ASN A 553 16.10 21.28 2.30
CA ASN A 553 16.69 22.37 1.52
C ASN A 553 18.23 22.36 1.58
N TRP A 554 18.85 23.02 0.61
CA TRP A 554 20.29 23.27 0.58
C TRP A 554 20.67 24.48 1.45
N ASN A 555 21.80 24.38 2.15
CA ASN A 555 22.45 25.48 2.87
C ASN A 555 23.36 26.25 1.89
N ALA A 556 22.99 27.49 1.58
CA ALA A 556 23.73 28.35 0.65
C ALA A 556 24.91 29.12 1.28
N SER A 557 25.29 28.82 2.53
CA SER A 557 26.45 29.44 3.17
C SER A 557 27.73 28.67 2.82
N TRP A 558 28.77 29.40 2.40
CA TRP A 558 30.10 28.82 2.23
C TRP A 558 30.69 28.40 3.58
N LEU A 559 31.50 27.35 3.55
CA LEU A 559 32.18 26.79 4.72
C LEU A 559 33.07 27.85 5.38
N THR A 560 32.68 28.30 6.57
CA THR A 560 33.41 29.30 7.37
C THR A 560 34.70 28.74 7.98
N LYS A 561 34.80 27.41 8.09
CA LYS A 561 36.02 26.68 8.42
C LYS A 561 36.52 25.99 7.16
N SER A 562 37.50 26.57 6.48
CA SER A 562 38.21 25.94 5.34
C SER A 562 39.01 24.69 5.72
N HIS A 563 38.89 24.21 6.95
CA HIS A 563 39.67 23.13 7.57
C HIS A 563 38.80 22.02 8.19
N ASP A 564 37.51 21.95 7.85
CA ASP A 564 36.66 20.78 8.18
C ASP A 564 35.91 20.27 6.93
N ASP A 565 36.22 19.05 6.48
CA ASP A 565 35.52 18.37 5.37
C ASP A 565 34.37 17.48 5.85
N GLN A 566 34.06 17.50 7.16
CA GLN A 566 33.08 16.64 7.85
C GLN A 566 33.27 15.13 7.59
N GLY A 567 34.49 14.70 7.26
CA GLY A 567 34.81 13.30 7.00
C GLY A 567 34.57 12.84 5.56
N ALA A 568 34.43 13.75 4.60
CA ALA A 568 34.28 13.41 3.18
C ALA A 568 35.46 12.57 2.64
N SER A 569 36.69 12.91 3.04
CA SER A 569 37.90 12.13 2.74
C SER A 569 37.85 10.70 3.29
N ILE A 570 37.36 10.52 4.52
CA ILE A 570 37.18 9.21 5.16
C ILE A 570 36.14 8.38 4.39
N ALA A 571 35.01 8.98 4.05
CA ALA A 571 33.95 8.32 3.27
C ALA A 571 34.49 7.82 1.93
N LEU A 572 35.27 8.65 1.23
CA LEU A 572 35.90 8.26 -0.03
C LEU A 572 36.93 7.14 0.16
N ASN A 573 37.69 7.15 1.25
CA ASN A 573 38.65 6.12 1.58
C ASN A 573 37.98 4.76 1.81
N ILE A 574 36.86 4.76 2.54
CA ILE A 574 36.03 3.56 2.80
C ILE A 574 35.42 3.02 1.49
N ILE A 575 35.04 3.89 0.55
CA ILE A 575 34.53 3.46 -0.76
C ILE A 575 35.65 2.82 -1.60
N ARG A 576 36.81 3.49 -1.68
CA ARG A 576 37.91 3.08 -2.56
C ARG A 576 38.74 1.90 -2.04
N HIS A 577 38.89 1.76 -0.72
CA HIS A 577 39.67 0.67 -0.08
C HIS A 577 38.79 -0.33 0.69
N GLY A 578 37.69 0.12 1.30
CA GLY A 578 36.82 -0.71 2.15
C GLY A 578 35.62 -1.35 1.43
N GLY A 579 35.51 -1.15 0.10
CA GLY A 579 34.45 -1.71 -0.73
C GLY A 579 33.04 -1.27 -0.32
N ALA A 580 32.88 -0.10 0.31
CA ALA A 580 31.55 0.45 0.56
C ALA A 580 30.94 1.01 -0.72
N ALA A 581 29.62 0.89 -0.84
CA ALA A 581 28.88 1.55 -1.89
C ALA A 581 28.86 3.07 -1.64
N THR A 582 28.92 3.84 -2.73
CA THR A 582 28.64 5.28 -2.69
C THR A 582 27.22 5.50 -2.15
N PRO A 583 26.99 6.50 -1.27
CA PRO A 583 25.66 6.80 -0.76
C PRO A 583 24.64 6.97 -1.89
N SER A 584 23.42 6.47 -1.71
CA SER A 584 22.33 6.58 -2.70
C SER A 584 21.88 8.02 -2.95
N SER A 585 22.29 8.96 -2.07
CA SER A 585 22.15 10.40 -2.28
C SER A 585 23.09 10.96 -3.35
N ILE A 586 24.05 10.19 -3.87
CA ILE A 586 25.00 10.59 -4.90
C ILE A 586 24.84 9.65 -6.09
N GLN A 587 24.41 10.17 -7.25
CA GLN A 587 24.33 9.40 -8.49
C GLN A 587 25.31 9.96 -9.52
N GLY A 588 26.36 9.20 -9.81
CA GLY A 588 27.48 9.67 -10.62
C GLY A 588 28.24 10.78 -9.89
N TYR A 589 27.97 12.05 -10.26
CA TYR A 589 28.50 13.24 -9.58
C TYR A 589 27.39 14.16 -9.07
N ASP A 590 26.12 13.81 -9.31
CA ASP A 590 24.97 14.62 -8.93
C ASP A 590 24.52 14.24 -7.52
N VAL A 591 24.43 15.24 -6.65
CA VAL A 591 23.98 15.07 -5.26
C VAL A 591 22.50 15.39 -5.16
N LEU A 592 21.74 14.37 -4.77
CA LEU A 592 20.28 14.39 -4.65
C LEU A 592 19.83 14.96 -3.29
N PRO A 593 18.72 15.72 -3.26
CA PRO A 593 18.12 16.13 -2.01
C PRO A 593 17.42 14.94 -1.32
N ILE A 594 17.29 15.00 0.00
CA ILE A 594 16.56 13.99 0.77
C ILE A 594 15.07 14.35 0.76
N ILE A 595 14.24 13.38 0.37
CA ILE A 595 12.79 13.53 0.27
C ILE A 595 12.13 12.58 1.27
N SER A 596 11.29 13.13 2.14
CA SER A 596 10.54 12.39 3.16
C SER A 596 9.03 12.53 2.94
N LEU A 597 8.29 11.44 3.16
CA LEU A 597 6.82 11.45 3.10
C LEU A 597 6.23 11.87 4.45
N GLY A 598 5.23 12.75 4.42
CA GLY A 598 4.44 13.07 5.61
C GLY A 598 3.69 11.82 6.12
N ALA A 599 3.57 11.69 7.44
CA ALA A 599 3.10 10.50 8.18
C ALA A 599 1.69 9.95 7.83
N THR A 600 0.99 10.51 6.85
CA THR A 600 -0.40 10.15 6.46
C THR A 600 -0.52 9.43 5.11
N GLN A 601 0.58 9.18 4.39
CA GLN A 601 0.55 8.54 3.07
C GLN A 601 1.43 7.28 3.03
N SER A 602 0.82 6.09 3.15
CA SER A 602 1.46 4.81 2.85
C SER A 602 1.38 4.54 1.34
N LEU A 603 2.43 4.88 0.61
CA LEU A 603 2.57 4.65 -0.84
C LEU A 603 3.36 3.37 -1.10
N ASP A 604 2.85 2.22 -0.66
CA ASP A 604 3.61 0.95 -0.70
C ASP A 604 3.71 0.30 -2.10
N ARG A 605 3.08 0.86 -3.16
CA ARG A 605 3.08 0.26 -4.51
C ARG A 605 3.09 1.22 -5.69
N ALA A 606 3.14 2.54 -5.47
CA ALA A 606 3.02 3.51 -6.54
C ALA A 606 4.36 4.16 -6.86
N ASN A 607 4.73 4.19 -8.15
CA ASN A 607 5.85 5.01 -8.60
C ASN A 607 5.47 6.48 -8.39
N THR A 608 6.31 7.20 -7.65
CA THR A 608 6.12 8.61 -7.34
C THR A 608 7.16 9.44 -8.07
N THR A 609 6.68 10.46 -8.79
CA THR A 609 7.52 11.40 -9.55
C THR A 609 7.59 12.72 -8.80
N TYR A 610 8.80 13.25 -8.62
CA TYR A 610 9.05 14.54 -7.98
C TYR A 610 9.98 15.38 -8.85
N GLU A 611 9.66 16.67 -9.02
CA GLU A 611 10.57 17.63 -9.63
C GLU A 611 11.36 18.36 -8.55
N THR A 612 12.68 18.28 -8.60
CA THR A 612 13.56 18.91 -7.60
C THR A 612 14.88 19.38 -8.22
N THR A 613 15.78 19.91 -7.42
CA THR A 613 17.08 20.44 -7.84
C THR A 613 18.22 19.65 -7.20
N VAL A 614 19.15 19.18 -8.04
CA VAL A 614 20.37 18.48 -7.61
C VAL A 614 21.57 19.43 -7.67
N LEU A 615 22.58 19.18 -6.83
CA LEU A 615 23.83 19.93 -6.86
C LEU A 615 24.93 19.14 -7.56
N ARG A 616 25.66 19.80 -8.47
CA ARG A 616 26.73 19.22 -9.26
C ARG A 616 28.05 19.97 -9.05
N PRO A 617 29.15 19.28 -8.71
CA PRO A 617 30.47 19.89 -8.66
C PRO A 617 31.00 20.15 -10.08
N VAL A 618 31.65 21.30 -10.27
CA VAL A 618 32.28 21.67 -11.54
C VAL A 618 33.65 22.28 -11.28
N LEU A 619 34.63 21.84 -12.08
CA LEU A 619 35.99 22.35 -12.11
C LEU A 619 36.28 22.78 -13.53
N ASP A 620 36.62 24.05 -13.71
CA ASP A 620 36.97 24.65 -15.00
C ASP A 620 38.47 24.91 -15.00
N CYS A 621 39.22 24.30 -15.93
CA CYS A 621 40.69 24.34 -15.92
C CYS A 621 41.22 24.94 -17.21
N ASP A 622 42.09 25.94 -17.07
CA ASP A 622 42.83 26.55 -18.16
C ASP A 622 44.29 26.07 -18.13
N ALA A 623 44.79 25.63 -19.29
CA ALA A 623 46.16 25.16 -19.43
C ALA A 623 47.14 26.32 -19.60
N VAL A 624 48.25 26.27 -18.85
CA VAL A 624 49.33 27.26 -18.95
C VAL A 624 50.20 26.94 -20.17
N PRO A 625 50.52 27.92 -21.03
CA PRO A 625 51.46 27.75 -22.12
C PRO A 625 52.82 27.24 -21.62
N THR A 626 53.44 26.30 -22.34
CA THR A 626 54.71 25.69 -21.93
C THR A 626 55.86 26.70 -21.82
N GLU A 627 55.77 27.83 -22.51
CA GLU A 627 56.76 28.93 -22.47
C GLU A 627 56.76 29.69 -21.14
N GLU A 628 55.65 29.65 -20.39
CA GLU A 628 55.48 30.34 -19.11
C GLU A 628 55.86 29.45 -17.90
N ILE A 629 56.28 28.20 -18.16
CA ILE A 629 56.73 27.26 -17.12
C ILE A 629 58.26 27.31 -17.03
N LEU A 630 58.77 27.95 -15.98
CA LEU A 630 60.19 28.06 -15.67
C LEU A 630 60.61 26.92 -14.74
N VAL A 631 61.73 26.26 -15.04
CA VAL A 631 62.28 25.19 -14.20
C VAL A 631 63.73 25.51 -13.87
N GLU A 632 64.01 25.78 -12.60
CA GLU A 632 65.34 25.98 -12.03
C GLU A 632 65.77 24.74 -11.25
N THR A 633 67.04 24.36 -11.37
CA THR A 633 67.61 23.20 -10.67
C THR A 633 68.90 23.64 -9.97
N THR A 634 68.95 23.43 -8.66
CA THR A 634 70.10 23.75 -7.81
C THR A 634 70.67 22.45 -7.22
N ILE A 635 71.98 22.24 -7.30
CA ILE A 635 72.63 21.06 -6.72
C ILE A 635 73.41 21.49 -5.48
N ARG A 636 73.14 20.88 -4.33
CA ARG A 636 73.83 21.12 -3.05
C ARG A 636 74.46 19.83 -2.51
N THR A 637 75.43 19.97 -1.61
CA THR A 637 76.09 18.83 -0.97
C THR A 637 75.73 18.80 0.51
N VAL A 638 75.17 17.68 0.99
CA VAL A 638 74.68 17.50 2.37
C VAL A 638 75.44 16.37 3.09
N SER A 639 75.61 16.48 4.40
CA SER A 639 76.30 15.45 5.22
C SER A 639 75.36 14.28 5.53
N ALA A 640 75.73 13.07 5.12
CA ALA A 640 75.00 11.83 5.39
C ALA A 640 75.41 11.25 6.76
N GLY A 641 74.74 11.69 7.85
CA GLY A 641 74.83 11.08 9.18
C GLY A 641 76.16 11.23 9.93
N LYS A 642 76.29 10.55 11.09
CA LYS A 642 77.41 10.65 12.06
C LYS A 642 78.80 10.20 11.54
N MET A 643 78.93 9.80 10.27
CA MET A 643 80.17 9.31 9.65
C MET A 643 80.60 10.14 8.43
N GLY A 644 80.52 11.47 8.45
CA GLY A 644 81.31 12.37 7.56
C GLY A 644 81.21 12.20 6.03
N ALA A 645 80.27 11.40 5.51
CA ALA A 645 80.10 11.16 4.09
C ALA A 645 79.27 12.29 3.46
N TRP A 646 79.73 12.86 2.34
CA TRP A 646 79.02 13.90 1.60
C TRP A 646 78.15 13.28 0.50
N ALA A 647 76.87 13.62 0.46
CA ALA A 647 75.95 13.24 -0.62
C ALA A 647 75.55 14.48 -1.43
N GLN A 648 75.55 14.36 -2.76
CA GLN A 648 74.96 15.37 -3.63
C GLN A 648 73.45 15.19 -3.67
N VAL A 649 72.73 16.28 -3.44
CA VAL A 649 71.28 16.35 -3.54
C VAL A 649 70.87 17.50 -4.43
N ALA A 650 69.81 17.31 -5.20
CA ALA A 650 69.25 18.35 -6.08
C ALA A 650 67.97 18.93 -5.49
N ASP A 651 67.81 20.23 -5.67
CA ASP A 651 66.58 20.99 -5.44
C ASP A 651 66.05 21.50 -6.78
N ILE A 652 64.74 21.40 -6.97
CA ILE A 652 64.06 21.79 -8.20
C ILE A 652 63.00 22.82 -7.84
N LEU A 653 63.04 23.98 -8.48
CA LEU A 653 62.03 25.03 -8.40
C LEU A 653 61.32 25.14 -9.74
N ILE A 654 60.01 24.92 -9.77
CA ILE A 654 59.17 25.08 -10.96
C ILE A 654 58.23 26.26 -10.70
N THR A 655 58.34 27.30 -11.52
CA THR A 655 57.53 28.52 -11.42
C THR A 655 56.68 28.66 -12.66
N PHE A 656 55.38 28.89 -12.48
CA PHE A 656 54.45 29.18 -13.57
C PHE A 656 53.45 30.25 -13.14
N ASN A 657 52.98 31.05 -14.10
CA ASN A 657 52.06 32.15 -13.82
C ASN A 657 50.88 32.18 -14.80
N GLN A 658 49.83 32.92 -14.43
CA GLN A 658 48.69 33.21 -15.30
C GLN A 658 48.12 34.59 -15.00
N THR A 659 47.79 35.34 -16.04
CA THR A 659 47.09 36.62 -15.94
C THR A 659 45.63 36.40 -15.55
N VAL A 660 45.18 36.92 -14.41
CA VAL A 660 43.78 36.79 -13.95
C VAL A 660 43.02 38.12 -13.95
N SER A 661 41.69 38.05 -14.04
CA SER A 661 40.82 39.23 -14.04
C SER A 661 40.93 40.06 -12.74
N SER A 662 40.64 41.36 -12.84
CA SER A 662 40.68 42.31 -11.72
C SER A 662 39.87 41.80 -10.52
N GLY A 663 40.51 41.66 -9.36
CA GLY A 663 39.88 41.18 -8.11
C GLY A 663 40.23 39.73 -7.71
N CYS A 664 40.94 38.97 -8.56
CA CYS A 664 41.43 37.62 -8.24
C CYS A 664 42.84 37.58 -7.65
N SER A 665 43.59 38.69 -7.68
CA SER A 665 44.96 38.77 -7.18
C SER A 665 45.01 38.90 -5.65
N PRO A 666 45.86 38.13 -4.94
CA PRO A 666 46.00 38.21 -3.48
C PRO A 666 46.54 39.57 -3.00
N ASN A 667 47.31 40.27 -3.85
CA ASN A 667 48.06 41.48 -3.49
C ASN A 667 47.44 42.79 -4.01
N SER A 668 46.28 42.77 -4.67
CA SER A 668 45.68 44.00 -5.19
C SER A 668 45.02 44.81 -4.06
N SER A 669 45.76 45.76 -3.51
CA SER A 669 45.24 46.90 -2.76
C SER A 669 44.48 47.85 -3.69
N GLY A 670 43.30 47.43 -4.15
CA GLY A 670 42.28 48.33 -4.71
C GLY A 670 42.61 49.06 -6.03
N ILE A 671 43.67 48.72 -6.75
CA ILE A 671 43.98 49.29 -8.08
C ILE A 671 43.63 48.25 -9.17
N ALA A 672 42.96 48.74 -10.21
CA ALA A 672 42.32 47.99 -11.28
C ALA A 672 43.28 47.42 -12.34
N ASP A 673 44.38 46.79 -11.92
CA ASP A 673 45.29 46.11 -12.84
C ASP A 673 45.09 44.58 -12.76
N ALA A 674 45.09 43.92 -13.92
CA ALA A 674 45.20 42.46 -13.99
C ALA A 674 46.48 42.04 -13.25
N GLY A 675 46.34 41.16 -12.26
CA GLY A 675 47.47 40.66 -11.49
C GLY A 675 47.86 39.28 -11.98
N ASP A 676 49.17 39.02 -12.09
CA ASP A 676 49.66 37.68 -12.37
C ASP A 676 49.58 36.83 -11.10
N LEU A 677 49.00 35.64 -11.22
CA LEU A 677 49.03 34.63 -10.18
C LEU A 677 50.25 33.76 -10.41
N VAL A 678 51.20 33.74 -9.47
CA VAL A 678 52.47 32.99 -9.57
C VAL A 678 52.46 31.84 -8.59
N VAL A 679 52.81 30.64 -9.05
CA VAL A 679 52.95 29.43 -8.22
C VAL A 679 54.38 28.92 -8.31
N ASP A 680 55.02 28.82 -7.16
CA ASP A 680 56.37 28.28 -7.00
C ASP A 680 56.31 26.89 -6.37
N PHE A 681 56.71 25.87 -7.14
CA PHE A 681 56.77 24.50 -6.69
C PHE A 681 58.20 24.06 -6.41
N LYS A 682 58.47 23.57 -5.19
CA LYS A 682 59.82 23.18 -4.73
C LYS A 682 59.88 21.70 -4.39
N VAL A 683 60.78 20.96 -5.03
CA VAL A 683 61.21 19.61 -4.61
C VAL A 683 62.62 19.73 -4.05
N VAL A 684 62.86 19.22 -2.85
CA VAL A 684 64.15 19.32 -2.16
C VAL A 684 64.73 17.95 -1.83
N ASP A 685 66.05 17.89 -1.65
CA ASP A 685 66.77 16.69 -1.20
C ASP A 685 66.64 15.45 -2.11
N ILE A 686 66.53 15.64 -3.42
CA ILE A 686 66.54 14.51 -4.38
C ILE A 686 67.94 13.89 -4.37
N LYS A 687 68.04 12.61 -3.99
CA LYS A 687 69.33 11.90 -3.92
C LYS A 687 69.86 11.58 -5.32
N GLY A 688 71.07 12.04 -5.63
CA GLY A 688 71.76 11.77 -6.89
C GLY A 688 71.72 12.91 -7.91
N THR A 689 72.49 12.79 -8.98
CA THR A 689 72.66 13.81 -10.03
C THR A 689 71.91 13.50 -11.33
N ASP A 690 71.40 12.28 -11.48
CA ASP A 690 70.55 11.91 -12.61
C ASP A 690 69.08 12.18 -12.28
N LEU A 691 68.57 13.28 -12.82
CA LEU A 691 67.18 13.73 -12.63
C LEU A 691 66.28 13.28 -13.79
N SER A 692 66.80 12.46 -14.71
CA SER A 692 66.07 12.07 -15.92
C SER A 692 64.90 11.12 -15.61
N GLY A 693 63.73 11.44 -16.15
CA GLY A 693 62.54 10.59 -16.00
C GLY A 693 61.85 10.69 -14.64
N ILE A 694 62.23 11.67 -13.80
CA ILE A 694 61.55 11.91 -12.53
C ILE A 694 60.13 12.42 -12.81
N GLY A 695 59.12 11.66 -12.39
CA GLY A 695 57.70 12.02 -12.53
C GLY A 695 57.23 12.89 -11.38
N ILE A 696 56.56 14.00 -11.68
CA ILE A 696 56.02 14.94 -10.69
C ILE A 696 54.53 15.12 -10.96
N GLY A 697 53.72 15.02 -9.91
CA GLY A 697 52.28 15.28 -9.96
C GLY A 697 51.84 15.88 -8.65
N GLN A 698 51.43 17.15 -8.68
CA GLN A 698 51.08 17.94 -7.52
C GLN A 698 49.81 18.75 -7.73
N TYR A 699 48.97 18.75 -6.71
CA TYR A 699 47.79 19.57 -6.54
C TYR A 699 48.07 20.63 -5.47
N TRP A 700 47.68 21.87 -5.74
CA TRP A 700 47.89 23.02 -4.86
C TRP A 700 46.63 23.86 -4.70
N ASP A 701 46.35 24.28 -3.46
CA ASP A 701 45.28 25.24 -3.19
C ASP A 701 45.82 26.68 -3.24
N LEU A 702 45.22 27.55 -4.04
CA LEU A 702 45.60 28.95 -4.15
C LEU A 702 44.97 29.79 -3.04
N ASP A 703 45.65 30.80 -2.54
CA ASP A 703 45.17 31.73 -1.49
C ASP A 703 44.12 32.74 -1.97
N THR A 704 43.14 32.22 -2.71
CA THR A 704 41.88 32.89 -3.00
C THR A 704 40.90 32.66 -1.87
N THR A 705 40.22 33.73 -1.43
CA THR A 705 39.23 33.65 -0.35
C THR A 705 37.82 33.43 -0.95
N PRO A 706 37.06 32.44 -0.45
CA PRO A 706 35.68 32.21 -0.89
C PRO A 706 34.85 33.48 -0.78
N GLY A 707 34.18 33.87 -1.86
CA GLY A 707 33.28 35.02 -1.87
C GLY A 707 33.93 36.42 -1.87
N ARG A 708 35.21 36.56 -2.24
CA ARG A 708 35.89 37.87 -2.35
C ARG A 708 35.59 38.63 -3.64
N SER A 709 35.27 37.94 -4.73
CA SER A 709 34.97 38.53 -6.04
C SER A 709 33.77 37.84 -6.70
N ASP A 710 33.04 38.57 -7.53
CA ASP A 710 31.97 38.05 -8.41
C ASP A 710 32.54 37.36 -9.67
N ALA A 711 33.84 37.55 -9.96
CA ALA A 711 34.55 36.90 -11.04
C ALA A 711 34.89 35.43 -10.72
N ALA A 712 34.95 34.58 -11.76
CA ALA A 712 35.45 33.21 -11.66
C ALA A 712 36.98 33.24 -11.51
N CYS A 713 37.46 33.21 -10.27
CA CYS A 713 38.89 33.20 -9.99
C CYS A 713 39.42 31.76 -9.85
N PRO A 714 40.60 31.46 -10.41
CA PRO A 714 41.29 30.20 -10.15
C PRO A 714 41.50 30.01 -8.65
N SER A 715 41.08 28.87 -8.14
CA SER A 715 41.18 28.49 -6.73
C SER A 715 42.23 27.41 -6.48
N THR A 716 42.61 26.68 -7.52
CA THR A 716 43.61 25.61 -7.43
C THR A 716 44.57 25.67 -8.60
N ALA A 717 45.79 25.20 -8.37
CA ALA A 717 46.82 25.04 -9.39
C ALA A 717 47.32 23.60 -9.39
N ILE A 718 47.62 23.08 -10.57
CA ILE A 718 47.99 21.68 -10.76
C ILE A 718 49.22 21.61 -11.66
N LEU A 719 50.16 20.75 -11.30
CA LEU A 719 51.37 20.49 -12.08
C LEU A 719 51.53 18.98 -12.29
N PHE A 720 51.68 18.56 -13.54
CA PHE A 720 51.96 17.17 -13.89
C PHE A 720 53.00 17.10 -15.01
N GLY A 721 53.99 16.21 -14.87
CA GLY A 721 54.97 16.02 -15.92
C GLY A 721 56.21 15.23 -15.49
N THR A 722 57.20 15.22 -16.37
CA THR A 722 58.50 14.58 -16.11
C THR A 722 59.66 15.53 -16.36
N LEU A 723 60.69 15.37 -15.52
CA LEU A 723 61.96 16.05 -15.70
C LEU A 723 62.75 15.48 -16.87
N GLY A 724 63.23 16.38 -17.70
CA GLY A 724 64.20 16.09 -18.74
C GLY A 724 65.55 15.75 -18.14
N GLY A 725 66.24 14.78 -18.74
CA GLY A 725 67.60 14.40 -18.40
C GLY A 725 68.65 15.22 -19.14
N THR A 726 69.81 15.38 -18.51
CA THR A 726 71.05 15.71 -19.22
C THR A 726 71.74 14.41 -19.64
N ARG A 727 71.59 14.00 -20.91
CA ARG A 727 72.49 12.97 -21.46
C ARG A 727 73.90 13.53 -21.50
N GLY A 728 74.90 12.72 -21.12
CA GLY A 728 76.32 13.06 -20.95
C GLY A 728 77.07 13.68 -22.14
N ASN A 729 76.38 14.12 -23.20
CA ASN A 729 76.91 14.89 -24.33
C ASN A 729 76.15 16.21 -24.56
N GLY A 730 75.67 16.88 -23.49
CA GLY A 730 75.16 18.25 -23.56
C GLY A 730 73.81 18.46 -24.27
N SER A 731 73.18 17.41 -24.81
CA SER A 731 71.81 17.48 -25.34
C SER A 731 70.81 17.33 -24.18
N LYS A 732 70.20 18.44 -23.75
CA LYS A 732 69.07 18.45 -22.81
C LYS A 732 67.87 17.77 -23.46
N THR A 733 67.31 16.71 -22.86
CA THR A 733 65.92 16.36 -23.19
C THR A 733 65.02 17.43 -22.57
N GLY A 734 64.07 17.95 -23.34
CA GLY A 734 63.17 19.01 -22.87
C GLY A 734 62.31 18.50 -21.71
N ASN A 735 62.10 19.36 -20.70
CA ASN A 735 61.14 19.09 -19.64
C ASN A 735 59.74 19.01 -20.25
N ASN A 736 58.95 18.04 -19.79
CA ASN A 736 57.59 17.84 -20.29
C ASN A 736 56.60 18.04 -19.15
N PHE A 737 56.28 19.31 -18.90
CA PHE A 737 55.34 19.73 -17.85
C PHE A 737 54.08 20.34 -18.44
N THR A 738 52.96 20.00 -17.82
CA THR A 738 51.67 20.64 -18.01
C THR A 738 51.25 21.24 -16.68
N ALA A 739 50.99 22.54 -16.67
CA ALA A 739 50.42 23.25 -15.53
C ALA A 739 49.01 23.71 -15.86
N LEU A 740 48.08 23.61 -14.90
CA LEU A 740 46.69 24.03 -15.04
C LEU A 740 46.30 24.95 -13.88
N PHE A 741 45.55 25.99 -14.19
CA PHE A 741 44.84 26.81 -13.21
C PHE A 741 43.35 26.48 -13.28
N CYS A 742 42.76 26.11 -12.15
CA CYS A 742 41.37 25.67 -12.12
C CYS A 742 40.49 26.47 -11.17
N SER A 743 39.26 26.75 -11.60
CA SER A 743 38.21 27.45 -10.86
C SER A 743 37.14 26.46 -10.40
N GLN A 744 36.91 26.39 -9.09
CA GLN A 744 35.90 25.53 -8.49
C GLN A 744 34.53 26.23 -8.42
N ARG A 745 33.46 25.53 -8.84
CA ARG A 745 32.07 26.01 -8.75
C ARG A 745 31.09 24.86 -8.51
N ILE A 746 29.88 25.21 -8.07
CA ILE A 746 28.75 24.28 -7.92
C ILE A 746 27.63 24.73 -8.86
N GLU A 747 27.00 23.80 -9.57
CA GLU A 747 25.81 24.05 -10.38
C GLU A 747 24.58 23.43 -9.72
N GLU A 748 23.49 24.18 -9.74
CA GLU A 748 22.15 23.70 -9.40
C GLU A 748 21.45 23.29 -10.70
N VAL A 749 21.06 22.02 -10.79
CA VAL A 749 20.46 21.44 -12.00
C VAL A 749 19.07 20.91 -11.67
N PRO A 750 18.01 21.34 -12.39
CA PRO A 750 16.69 20.75 -12.24
C PRO A 750 16.69 19.27 -12.68
N ALA A 751 16.07 18.41 -11.89
CA ALA A 751 15.94 16.98 -12.14
C ALA A 751 14.53 16.48 -11.81
N THR A 752 14.06 15.52 -12.60
CA THR A 752 12.83 14.76 -12.32
C THR A 752 13.23 13.38 -11.81
N ILE A 753 12.85 13.05 -10.58
CA ILE A 753 13.21 11.80 -9.92
C ILE A 753 11.95 10.94 -9.75
N THR A 754 12.09 9.67 -10.11
CA THR A 754 11.05 8.65 -9.98
C THR A 754 11.45 7.64 -8.91
N TYR A 755 10.70 7.60 -7.82
CA TYR A 755 10.91 6.64 -6.73
C TYR A 755 9.96 5.47 -6.85
N ARG A 756 10.48 4.28 -6.54
CA ARG A 756 9.69 3.06 -6.40
C ARG A 756 9.25 2.93 -4.94
N GLY A 757 7.95 3.15 -4.69
CA GLY A 757 7.39 3.08 -3.33
C GLY A 757 7.75 4.30 -2.48
N ASN A 758 8.26 4.07 -1.26
CA ASN A 758 8.54 5.14 -0.30
C ASN A 758 9.90 5.85 -0.60
N PRO A 759 9.92 7.14 -1.02
CA PRO A 759 11.13 7.94 -1.21
C PRO A 759 12.10 7.94 -0.02
N SER A 760 11.65 7.72 1.22
CA SER A 760 12.54 7.60 2.38
C SER A 760 13.49 6.40 2.31
N ASN A 761 13.17 5.37 1.53
CA ASN A 761 14.06 4.22 1.30
C ASN A 761 15.06 4.46 0.16
N ILE A 762 14.96 5.60 -0.54
CA ILE A 762 15.85 6.01 -1.66
C ILE A 762 15.98 4.90 -2.72
N ASP A 763 14.88 4.21 -3.03
CA ASP A 763 14.81 3.26 -4.15
C ASP A 763 14.39 4.02 -5.41
N ILE A 764 15.35 4.31 -6.26
CA ILE A 764 15.20 5.20 -7.41
C ILE A 764 15.06 4.35 -8.68
N ASP A 765 13.95 4.53 -9.38
CA ASP A 765 13.62 3.82 -10.62
C ASP A 765 14.27 4.49 -11.85
N ASP A 766 14.14 5.82 -11.94
CA ASP A 766 14.73 6.62 -13.03
C ASP A 766 15.00 8.07 -12.58
N ILE A 767 16.01 8.70 -13.16
CA ILE A 767 16.40 10.09 -12.92
C ILE A 767 16.67 10.79 -14.25
N LEU A 768 15.90 11.83 -14.52
CA LEU A 768 16.09 12.70 -15.67
C LEU A 768 16.65 14.04 -15.23
N VAL A 769 17.95 14.25 -15.45
CA VAL A 769 18.63 15.53 -15.19
C VAL A 769 18.50 16.44 -16.42
N HIS A 770 18.22 17.73 -16.21
CA HIS A 770 18.08 18.71 -17.29
C HIS A 770 19.27 19.69 -17.37
N PRO A 771 20.42 19.29 -17.95
CA PRO A 771 21.64 20.10 -17.93
C PRO A 771 21.49 21.45 -18.64
N GLY A 772 20.66 21.54 -19.68
CA GLY A 772 20.40 22.80 -20.40
C GLY A 772 19.69 23.90 -19.58
N ARG A 773 19.21 23.57 -18.37
CA ARG A 773 18.60 24.51 -17.41
C ARG A 773 19.46 24.73 -16.16
N ALA A 774 20.73 24.29 -16.17
CA ALA A 774 21.64 24.46 -15.05
C ALA A 774 21.88 25.94 -14.72
N ARG A 775 22.00 26.24 -13.43
CA ARG A 775 22.35 27.58 -12.91
C ARG A 775 23.56 27.46 -12.01
N SER A 776 24.45 28.46 -12.05
CA SER A 776 25.56 28.52 -11.09
C SER A 776 25.00 28.78 -9.70
N TRP A 777 25.35 27.93 -8.73
CA TRP A 777 25.03 28.12 -7.33
C TRP A 777 25.81 29.32 -6.77
N THR A 778 25.18 30.15 -5.95
CA THR A 778 25.77 31.38 -5.40
C THR A 778 25.60 31.44 -3.89
N ASN A 779 26.61 31.98 -3.20
CA ASN A 779 26.54 32.17 -1.75
C ASN A 779 25.40 33.14 -1.36
N GLY A 780 24.58 32.74 -0.40
CA GLY A 780 23.45 33.54 0.10
C GLY A 780 23.82 34.91 0.71
N THR A 781 25.07 35.11 1.15
CA THR A 781 25.51 36.36 1.81
C THR A 781 26.30 37.32 0.91
N LYS A 782 27.04 36.81 -0.08
CA LYS A 782 27.93 37.62 -0.94
C LYS A 782 27.68 37.47 -2.45
N LYS A 783 26.70 36.67 -2.89
CA LYS A 783 26.34 36.37 -4.31
C LYS A 783 27.48 35.84 -5.20
N SER A 784 28.67 35.62 -4.66
CA SER A 784 29.80 35.07 -5.39
C SER A 784 29.59 33.60 -5.78
N LYS A 785 30.13 33.24 -6.95
CA LYS A 785 30.14 31.89 -7.54
C LYS A 785 31.40 31.09 -7.21
N ASN A 786 32.44 31.75 -6.70
CA ASN A 786 33.72 31.09 -6.41
C ASN A 786 33.64 30.35 -5.07
N LEU A 787 33.81 29.02 -5.12
CA LEU A 787 33.79 28.15 -3.95
C LEU A 787 35.12 28.23 -3.17
N ALA A 788 36.26 28.21 -3.87
CA ALA A 788 37.62 28.20 -3.32
C ALA A 788 37.81 27.28 -2.09
N PHE A 789 37.33 26.02 -2.19
CA PHE A 789 37.48 25.01 -1.16
C PHE A 789 38.92 24.47 -1.14
N LYS A 790 39.51 24.41 0.06
CA LYS A 790 40.92 24.04 0.28
C LYS A 790 41.04 22.53 0.48
N LEU A 791 41.24 21.77 -0.60
CA LEU A 791 41.26 20.30 -0.55
C LEU A 791 42.58 19.73 -0.04
N LYS A 792 43.71 20.37 -0.34
CA LYS A 792 45.06 19.78 -0.23
C LYS A 792 45.32 19.26 1.17
N GLY A 793 44.97 20.05 2.20
CA GLY A 793 45.17 19.67 3.60
C GLY A 793 44.49 18.33 3.94
N PHE A 794 43.22 18.16 3.53
CA PHE A 794 42.46 16.95 3.82
C PHE A 794 42.90 15.75 2.98
N LEU A 795 43.22 15.98 1.70
CA LEU A 795 43.73 14.92 0.84
C LEU A 795 45.04 14.37 1.40
N ASP A 796 45.94 15.24 1.87
CA ASP A 796 47.24 14.83 2.42
C ASP A 796 47.12 14.20 3.82
N SER A 797 46.18 14.62 4.67
CA SER A 797 46.02 14.10 6.03
C SER A 797 45.16 12.84 6.13
N SER A 798 44.11 12.74 5.30
CA SER A 798 42.98 11.85 5.58
C SER A 798 42.75 10.79 4.51
N LEU A 799 43.38 10.92 3.34
CA LEU A 799 43.19 9.99 2.22
C LEU A 799 44.40 9.06 2.10
N THR A 800 44.17 7.74 2.11
CA THR A 800 45.26 6.75 2.14
C THR A 800 45.76 6.44 0.74
N LYS A 801 47.07 6.61 0.53
CA LYS A 801 47.74 6.27 -0.73
C LYS A 801 47.63 4.78 -1.08
N PHE A 802 47.39 4.49 -2.35
CA PHE A 802 47.47 3.13 -2.88
C PHE A 802 48.92 2.61 -2.89
N PRO A 803 49.13 1.32 -2.61
CA PRO A 803 50.46 0.71 -2.60
C PRO A 803 51.07 0.74 -4.00
N VAL A 804 52.30 1.24 -4.08
CA VAL A 804 53.08 1.23 -5.33
C VAL A 804 53.72 -0.16 -5.49
N PRO A 805 53.63 -0.82 -6.66
CA PRO A 805 54.17 -2.17 -6.88
C PRO A 805 55.64 -2.33 -6.46
N LEU A 806 55.95 -3.41 -5.73
CA LEU A 806 57.28 -3.64 -5.11
C LEU A 806 58.45 -3.69 -6.11
N HIS A 807 58.20 -4.00 -7.39
CA HIS A 807 59.24 -4.04 -8.44
C HIS A 807 59.86 -2.67 -8.73
N ASN A 808 59.27 -1.59 -8.19
CA ASN A 808 59.71 -0.21 -8.35
C ASN A 808 60.27 0.44 -7.08
N LYS A 809 60.33 -0.28 -5.94
CA LYS A 809 60.79 0.32 -4.67
C LYS A 809 62.29 0.67 -4.63
N ILE A 810 63.09 0.20 -5.59
CA ILE A 810 64.56 0.32 -5.54
C ILE A 810 65.09 1.44 -6.47
N ALA A 811 64.27 2.15 -7.25
CA ALA A 811 64.77 3.21 -8.15
C ALA A 811 63.83 4.37 -8.54
N ASP A 812 62.62 4.52 -8.00
CA ASP A 812 61.66 5.48 -8.60
C ASP A 812 61.76 6.91 -8.01
N GLY A 813 62.41 7.80 -8.76
CA GLY A 813 62.26 9.26 -8.61
C GLY A 813 60.87 9.73 -9.04
N ARG A 814 59.80 9.34 -8.33
CA ARG A 814 58.43 9.79 -8.62
C ARG A 814 57.84 10.51 -7.41
N TYR A 815 57.58 11.80 -7.57
CA TYR A 815 57.00 12.69 -6.56
C TYR A 815 55.52 12.97 -6.90
N TYR A 816 54.67 11.96 -6.69
CA TYR A 816 53.22 12.11 -6.76
C TYR A 816 52.65 12.36 -5.37
N ASP A 817 51.87 13.43 -5.23
CA ASP A 817 51.10 13.69 -4.01
C ASP A 817 49.94 12.70 -3.84
N VAL A 818 49.15 12.85 -2.77
CA VAL A 818 48.02 11.92 -2.52
C VAL A 818 46.99 11.99 -3.64
N PHE A 819 46.72 13.18 -4.18
CA PHE A 819 45.75 13.36 -5.27
C PHE A 819 46.16 12.62 -6.55
N PHE A 820 47.41 12.78 -7.00
CA PHE A 820 47.92 12.08 -8.18
C PHE A 820 48.18 10.59 -7.94
N ASN A 821 48.51 10.18 -6.72
CA ASN A 821 48.54 8.77 -6.37
C ASN A 821 47.16 8.12 -6.63
N HIS A 822 46.08 8.80 -6.26
CA HIS A 822 44.72 8.32 -6.47
C HIS A 822 44.28 8.34 -7.94
N ILE A 823 44.75 9.30 -8.74
CA ILE A 823 44.49 9.33 -10.19
C ILE A 823 45.21 8.19 -10.92
N ILE A 824 46.43 7.86 -10.50
CA ILE A 824 47.27 6.89 -11.21
C ILE A 824 46.99 5.44 -10.75
N PHE A 825 46.88 5.24 -9.44
CA PHE A 825 46.81 3.90 -8.84
C PHE A 825 45.42 3.55 -8.28
N GLY A 826 44.45 4.46 -8.37
CA GLY A 826 43.09 4.21 -7.91
C GLY A 826 42.30 3.24 -8.78
N PRO A 827 41.01 2.99 -8.43
CA PRO A 827 40.16 2.02 -9.13
C PRO A 827 39.95 2.31 -10.62
N ARG A 828 40.01 3.59 -11.01
CA ARG A 828 39.99 4.07 -12.41
C ARG A 828 41.32 4.73 -12.77
N GLY A 829 42.42 4.07 -12.40
CA GLY A 829 43.78 4.57 -12.59
C GLY A 829 44.09 4.90 -14.04
N THR A 830 44.63 6.09 -14.31
CA THR A 830 45.12 6.49 -15.64
C THR A 830 46.64 6.39 -15.67
N LEU A 831 47.20 5.78 -16.71
CA LEU A 831 48.64 5.62 -16.86
C LEU A 831 49.31 7.01 -17.02
N PRO A 832 50.45 7.26 -16.35
CA PRO A 832 51.15 8.54 -16.47
C PRO A 832 51.52 8.92 -17.91
N THR A 833 51.80 7.93 -18.77
CA THR A 833 52.13 8.12 -20.20
C THR A 833 50.99 8.74 -21.00
N ASP A 834 49.75 8.48 -20.59
CA ASP A 834 48.54 8.88 -21.32
C ASP A 834 48.13 10.31 -20.98
N MET A 835 48.67 10.85 -19.88
CA MET A 835 48.45 12.22 -19.42
C MET A 835 49.66 13.14 -19.69
N LEU A 836 50.80 12.58 -20.14
CA LEU A 836 52.03 13.31 -20.36
C LEU A 836 52.04 13.99 -21.73
N GLY A 837 52.50 15.23 -21.81
CA GLY A 837 52.67 15.94 -23.09
C GLY A 837 51.58 16.95 -23.43
N SER A 838 51.94 17.95 -24.23
CA SER A 838 51.04 19.01 -24.71
C SER A 838 49.89 18.50 -25.58
N SER A 839 50.00 17.31 -26.18
CA SER A 839 48.90 16.67 -26.92
C SER A 839 47.85 16.03 -26.01
N ASN A 840 48.19 15.72 -24.76
CA ASN A 840 47.37 14.95 -23.83
C ASN A 840 46.79 15.80 -22.69
N VAL A 841 46.84 17.13 -22.81
CA VAL A 841 46.31 18.08 -21.82
C VAL A 841 44.82 17.80 -21.54
N ASN A 842 44.04 17.43 -22.54
CA ASN A 842 42.63 17.09 -22.37
C ASN A 842 42.44 15.82 -21.51
N ALA A 843 43.26 14.78 -21.73
CA ALA A 843 43.19 13.55 -20.94
C ALA A 843 43.59 13.79 -19.48
N LEU A 844 44.65 14.59 -19.24
CA LEU A 844 45.03 15.05 -17.91
C LEU A 844 43.89 15.83 -17.24
N THR A 845 43.30 16.78 -17.97
CA THR A 845 42.21 17.64 -17.47
C THR A 845 40.98 16.81 -17.11
N GLU A 846 40.62 15.83 -17.94
CA GLU A 846 39.50 14.92 -17.68
C GLU A 846 39.73 14.05 -16.43
N ALA A 847 40.93 13.48 -16.28
CA ALA A 847 41.30 12.69 -15.11
C ALA A 847 41.25 13.51 -13.81
N ILE A 848 41.72 14.76 -13.86
CA ILE A 848 41.66 15.72 -12.75
C ILE A 848 40.21 16.06 -12.42
N ILE A 849 39.40 16.45 -13.41
CA ILE A 849 37.99 16.82 -13.22
C ILE A 849 37.23 15.65 -12.62
N HIS A 850 37.46 14.43 -13.11
CA HIS A 850 36.84 13.22 -12.58
C HIS A 850 37.14 13.04 -11.09
N SER A 851 38.43 13.00 -10.72
CA SER A 851 38.86 12.74 -9.34
C SER A 851 38.40 13.86 -8.39
N PHE A 852 38.41 15.11 -8.88
CA PHE A 852 37.88 16.26 -8.15
C PHE A 852 36.37 16.18 -7.92
N LYS A 853 35.59 15.88 -8.96
CA LYS A 853 34.12 15.78 -8.86
C LYS A 853 33.68 14.68 -7.91
N GLU A 854 34.37 13.54 -7.93
CA GLU A 854 34.09 12.42 -7.02
C GLU A 854 34.27 12.84 -5.56
N TYR A 855 35.40 13.46 -5.21
CA TYR A 855 35.63 13.95 -3.85
C TYR A 855 34.65 15.07 -3.47
N LEU A 856 34.45 16.06 -4.34
CA LEU A 856 33.61 17.22 -4.03
C LEU A 856 32.12 16.84 -3.91
N ALA A 857 31.65 15.79 -4.59
CA ALA A 857 30.28 15.28 -4.40
C ALA A 857 30.04 14.84 -2.95
N HIS A 858 31.02 14.17 -2.31
CA HIS A 858 30.93 13.80 -0.89
C HIS A 858 30.96 15.02 0.03
N VAL A 859 31.79 16.01 -0.29
CA VAL A 859 31.80 17.29 0.46
C VAL A 859 30.42 17.96 0.37
N ILE A 860 29.82 18.01 -0.83
CA ILE A 860 28.50 18.60 -1.05
C ILE A 860 27.43 17.87 -0.23
N ASP A 861 27.42 16.53 -0.30
CA ASP A 861 26.46 15.68 0.42
C ASP A 861 26.48 15.89 1.93
N LEU A 862 27.67 16.02 2.53
CA LEU A 862 27.82 16.15 3.98
C LEU A 862 27.66 17.59 4.49
N ASN A 863 28.11 18.59 3.71
CA ASN A 863 28.23 19.97 4.19
C ASN A 863 27.09 20.90 3.79
N PHE A 864 26.46 20.68 2.64
CA PHE A 864 25.52 21.64 2.04
C PHE A 864 24.06 21.33 2.35
N ARG A 865 23.76 20.32 3.18
CA ARG A 865 22.38 20.01 3.60
C ARG A 865 21.95 20.93 4.75
N SER A 866 20.75 21.51 4.68
CA SER A 866 20.18 22.32 5.77
C SER A 866 19.64 21.42 6.89
N LYS A 867 19.97 21.74 8.14
CA LYS A 867 19.49 20.96 9.30
C LYS A 867 18.08 21.34 9.76
N ASP A 868 17.61 22.55 9.45
CA ASP A 868 16.38 23.12 10.03
C ASP A 868 15.35 23.58 8.98
N SER A 869 15.61 23.40 7.68
CA SER A 869 14.74 23.92 6.61
C SER A 869 14.25 22.83 5.67
N GLU A 870 12.95 22.59 5.70
CA GLU A 870 12.24 21.69 4.78
C GLU A 870 11.19 22.49 4.00
N THR A 871 11.00 22.13 2.72
CA THR A 871 9.95 22.68 1.87
C THR A 871 9.01 21.59 1.41
N SER A 872 7.72 21.91 1.29
CA SER A 872 6.74 20.97 0.74
C SER A 872 6.82 20.93 -0.78
N LEU A 873 6.95 19.74 -1.34
CA LEU A 873 6.97 19.46 -2.76
C LEU A 873 5.73 18.66 -3.17
N GLN A 874 5.12 19.04 -4.29
CA GLN A 874 4.04 18.28 -4.90
C GLN A 874 4.60 17.34 -5.97
N GLY A 875 4.31 16.06 -5.83
CA GLY A 875 4.63 15.02 -6.81
C GLY A 875 3.39 14.35 -7.37
N THR A 876 3.57 13.55 -8.42
CA THR A 876 2.49 12.71 -8.95
C THR A 876 2.78 11.23 -8.71
N SER A 877 1.80 10.55 -8.12
CA SER A 877 1.83 9.12 -7.83
C SER A 877 0.87 8.39 -8.77
N LEU A 878 1.33 7.31 -9.38
CA LEU A 878 0.47 6.44 -10.17
C LEU A 878 -0.19 5.39 -9.25
N LYS A 879 -1.39 5.67 -8.77
CA LYS A 879 -2.13 4.75 -7.89
C LYS A 879 -3.14 3.94 -8.69
N THR A 880 -3.07 2.62 -8.59
CA THR A 880 -4.06 1.73 -9.19
C THR A 880 -5.29 1.65 -8.27
N THR A 881 -6.40 2.26 -8.70
CA THR A 881 -7.65 2.26 -7.93
C THR A 881 -8.69 1.35 -8.58
N THR A 882 -9.50 0.69 -7.76
CA THR A 882 -10.67 -0.07 -8.24
C THR A 882 -11.92 0.79 -8.08
N ARG A 883 -12.73 0.85 -9.13
CA ARG A 883 -13.95 1.66 -9.17
C ARG A 883 -15.19 0.80 -9.17
N LEU A 884 -16.25 1.22 -8.47
CA LEU A 884 -17.56 0.60 -8.61
C LEU A 884 -18.16 0.96 -9.97
N ALA A 885 -18.54 -0.04 -10.77
CA ALA A 885 -19.13 0.13 -12.10
C ALA A 885 -20.48 -0.59 -12.19
N MET A 886 -21.32 -0.13 -13.11
CA MET A 886 -22.61 -0.78 -13.37
C MET A 886 -22.47 -1.86 -14.45
N HIS A 887 -22.98 -3.06 -14.16
CA HIS A 887 -22.91 -4.18 -15.09
C HIS A 887 -23.92 -4.02 -16.24
N LYS A 888 -23.39 -3.89 -17.46
CA LYS A 888 -24.19 -3.59 -18.65
C LYS A 888 -25.29 -4.61 -18.92
N VAL A 889 -25.00 -5.90 -18.77
CA VAL A 889 -25.98 -6.98 -19.03
C VAL A 889 -27.09 -6.97 -17.98
N SER A 890 -26.74 -6.88 -16.69
CA SER A 890 -27.71 -6.82 -15.59
C SER A 890 -28.64 -5.61 -15.74
N LYS A 891 -28.09 -4.46 -16.13
CA LYS A 891 -28.87 -3.25 -16.40
C LYS A 891 -29.85 -3.42 -17.56
N ILE A 892 -29.44 -4.04 -18.67
CA ILE A 892 -30.33 -4.27 -19.82
C ILE A 892 -31.48 -5.20 -19.44
N ILE A 893 -31.20 -6.29 -18.72
CA ILE A 893 -32.22 -7.20 -18.20
C ILE A 893 -33.17 -6.45 -17.25
N LEU A 894 -32.63 -5.59 -16.39
CA LEU A 894 -33.45 -4.82 -15.45
C LEU A 894 -34.37 -3.83 -16.17
N GLN A 895 -33.88 -3.15 -17.21
CA GLN A 895 -34.66 -2.23 -18.03
C GLN A 895 -35.75 -2.95 -18.83
N SER A 896 -35.46 -4.14 -19.38
CA SER A 896 -36.47 -4.92 -20.10
C SER A 896 -37.58 -5.42 -19.18
N LEU A 897 -37.24 -5.88 -17.97
CA LEU A 897 -38.21 -6.27 -16.94
C LEU A 897 -39.06 -5.07 -16.48
N LEU A 898 -38.46 -3.90 -16.24
CA LEU A 898 -39.19 -2.69 -15.86
C LEU A 898 -40.18 -2.27 -16.96
N ALA A 899 -39.75 -2.28 -18.22
CA ALA A 899 -40.61 -1.93 -19.34
C ALA A 899 -41.77 -2.92 -19.50
N ALA A 900 -41.49 -4.23 -19.48
CA ALA A 900 -42.48 -5.28 -19.64
C ALA A 900 -43.54 -5.25 -18.53
N THR A 901 -43.10 -5.17 -17.27
CA THR A 901 -44.01 -5.10 -16.11
C THR A 901 -44.90 -3.85 -16.14
N THR A 902 -44.32 -2.69 -16.46
CA THR A 902 -45.07 -1.43 -16.56
C THR A 902 -46.14 -1.49 -17.65
N ILE A 903 -45.81 -2.02 -18.84
CA ILE A 903 -46.75 -2.17 -19.96
C ILE A 903 -47.87 -3.15 -19.60
N LEU A 904 -47.51 -4.32 -19.06
CA LEU A 904 -48.49 -5.36 -18.71
C LEU A 904 -49.44 -4.91 -17.60
N SER A 905 -48.94 -4.22 -16.57
CA SER A 905 -49.78 -3.63 -15.53
C SER A 905 -50.67 -2.50 -16.05
N PHE A 906 -50.19 -1.71 -17.02
CA PHE A 906 -51.02 -0.69 -17.67
C PHE A 906 -52.15 -1.32 -18.49
N VAL A 907 -51.85 -2.37 -19.25
CA VAL A 907 -52.85 -3.16 -19.98
C VAL A 907 -53.88 -3.76 -19.01
N GLY A 908 -53.43 -4.37 -17.91
CA GLY A 908 -54.33 -4.92 -16.88
C GLY A 908 -55.24 -3.86 -16.26
N TYR A 909 -54.68 -2.72 -15.89
CA TYR A 909 -55.44 -1.59 -15.33
C TYR A 909 -56.47 -1.01 -16.31
N ARG A 910 -56.15 -0.95 -17.61
CA ARG A 910 -57.05 -0.42 -18.63
C ARG A 910 -58.17 -1.39 -19.01
N LEU A 911 -57.89 -2.69 -19.01
CA LEU A 911 -58.86 -3.73 -19.38
C LEU A 911 -59.88 -4.02 -18.27
N VAL A 912 -59.53 -3.85 -16.99
CA VAL A 912 -60.45 -4.09 -15.86
C VAL A 912 -61.11 -2.79 -15.41
N LYS A 913 -62.45 -2.71 -15.53
CA LYS A 913 -63.23 -1.53 -15.12
C LYS A 913 -63.36 -1.49 -13.59
N ILE A 914 -62.40 -0.85 -12.92
CA ILE A 914 -62.41 -0.66 -11.45
C ILE A 914 -63.31 0.55 -11.06
N ARG A 915 -63.21 1.65 -11.81
CA ARG A 915 -63.89 2.91 -11.51
C ARG A 915 -65.41 2.80 -11.70
N GLY A 916 -66.18 3.01 -10.63
CA GLY A 916 -67.65 3.08 -10.70
C GLY A 916 -68.39 1.73 -10.71
N THR A 917 -67.67 0.64 -10.47
CA THR A 917 -68.24 -0.72 -10.51
C THR A 917 -68.98 -1.07 -9.21
N LEU A 918 -68.45 -0.69 -8.05
CA LEU A 918 -69.04 -1.02 -6.74
C LEU A 918 -69.19 0.21 -5.82
N PRO A 919 -70.24 0.26 -4.97
CA PRO A 919 -70.44 1.33 -3.99
C PRO A 919 -69.53 1.24 -2.76
N ARG A 920 -68.97 0.06 -2.48
CA ARG A 920 -68.18 -0.28 -1.28
C ARG A 920 -67.17 -1.41 -1.57
N ASN A 921 -66.28 -1.66 -0.61
CA ASN A 921 -65.24 -2.71 -0.68
C ASN A 921 -65.85 -4.13 -0.76
N PRO A 922 -65.62 -4.90 -1.84
CA PRO A 922 -66.12 -6.28 -1.96
C PRO A 922 -65.36 -7.31 -1.11
N CYS A 923 -64.22 -6.99 -0.48
CA CYS A 923 -63.48 -7.98 0.31
C CYS A 923 -64.16 -8.39 1.63
N SER A 924 -65.28 -7.76 2.01
CA SER A 924 -66.07 -8.13 3.19
C SER A 924 -67.20 -9.08 2.79
N ILE A 925 -67.37 -10.19 3.53
CA ILE A 925 -68.44 -11.18 3.34
C ILE A 925 -69.83 -10.51 3.32
N ALA A 926 -70.10 -9.58 4.24
CA ALA A 926 -71.37 -8.86 4.27
C ALA A 926 -71.57 -7.96 3.05
N SER A 927 -70.49 -7.48 2.44
CA SER A 927 -70.58 -6.68 1.21
C SER A 927 -71.00 -7.53 0.01
N THR A 928 -70.34 -8.68 -0.20
CA THR A 928 -70.66 -9.60 -1.31
C THR A 928 -72.05 -10.20 -1.15
N MET A 929 -72.40 -10.67 0.05
CA MET A 929 -73.74 -11.19 0.35
C MET A 929 -74.81 -10.09 0.24
N GLY A 930 -74.51 -8.85 0.63
CA GLY A 930 -75.43 -7.73 0.46
C GLY A 930 -75.65 -7.32 -1.01
N PHE A 931 -74.77 -7.68 -1.94
CA PHE A 931 -75.02 -7.52 -3.39
C PHE A 931 -75.88 -8.65 -3.97
N LEU A 932 -76.03 -9.76 -3.24
CA LEU A 932 -76.77 -10.96 -3.66
C LEU A 932 -78.13 -11.11 -2.96
N ALA A 933 -78.34 -10.44 -1.82
CA ALA A 933 -79.50 -10.66 -0.95
C ALA A 933 -80.87 -10.43 -1.63
N ASP A 934 -80.92 -9.52 -2.60
CA ASP A 934 -82.12 -9.18 -3.38
C ASP A 934 -82.24 -9.97 -4.71
N SER A 935 -81.26 -10.81 -5.03
CA SER A 935 -81.21 -11.58 -6.28
C SER A 935 -82.18 -12.75 -6.31
N GLN A 936 -82.75 -13.03 -7.49
CA GLN A 936 -83.45 -14.29 -7.78
C GLN A 936 -82.54 -15.51 -7.59
N LEU A 937 -81.22 -15.38 -7.78
CA LEU A 937 -80.25 -16.45 -7.51
C LEU A 937 -80.35 -16.94 -6.06
N CYS A 938 -80.52 -16.03 -5.11
CA CYS A 938 -80.62 -16.34 -3.69
C CYS A 938 -82.06 -16.58 -3.22
N ASP A 939 -83.03 -16.68 -4.12
CA ASP A 939 -84.44 -16.90 -3.77
C ASP A 939 -84.84 -18.37 -3.69
N PRO A 940 -85.22 -18.91 -2.51
CA PRO A 940 -85.67 -20.30 -2.41
C PRO A 940 -86.88 -20.63 -3.30
N LYS A 941 -87.64 -19.61 -3.73
CA LYS A 941 -88.79 -19.77 -4.62
C LYS A 941 -88.43 -19.83 -6.10
N SER A 942 -87.28 -19.29 -6.51
CA SER A 942 -86.85 -19.29 -7.92
C SER A 942 -86.32 -20.65 -8.37
N GLY A 943 -85.86 -21.49 -7.43
CA GLY A 943 -85.33 -22.82 -7.71
C GLY A 943 -83.99 -22.86 -8.46
N ILE A 944 -83.34 -21.70 -8.65
CA ILE A 944 -82.10 -21.59 -9.44
C ILE A 944 -80.92 -22.23 -8.70
N LEU A 945 -80.83 -22.04 -7.38
CA LEU A 945 -79.87 -22.72 -6.50
C LEU A 945 -80.63 -23.71 -5.60
N PRO A 946 -80.25 -25.00 -5.58
CA PRO A 946 -80.85 -25.97 -4.68
C PRO A 946 -80.41 -25.71 -3.22
N LYS A 947 -81.20 -26.16 -2.24
CA LYS A 947 -80.97 -25.85 -0.81
C LYS A 947 -79.66 -26.42 -0.27
N ASP A 948 -79.19 -27.52 -0.84
CA ASP A 948 -77.92 -28.20 -0.57
C ASP A 948 -76.76 -27.69 -1.44
N ALA A 949 -76.93 -26.60 -2.19
CA ALA A 949 -75.88 -26.03 -3.04
C ALA A 949 -74.59 -25.66 -2.27
N SER A 950 -74.67 -25.49 -0.95
CA SER A 950 -73.49 -25.22 -0.11
C SER A 950 -72.62 -26.45 0.18
N LEU A 951 -73.13 -27.66 -0.09
CA LEU A 951 -72.41 -28.94 0.01
C LEU A 951 -71.88 -29.44 -1.35
N MET A 952 -72.30 -28.81 -2.45
CA MET A 952 -71.93 -29.21 -3.81
C MET A 952 -70.46 -28.91 -4.11
N THR A 953 -69.82 -29.79 -4.87
CA THR A 953 -68.49 -29.54 -5.44
C THR A 953 -68.56 -28.45 -6.50
N GLU A 954 -67.42 -27.81 -6.81
CA GLU A 954 -67.38 -26.77 -7.84
C GLU A 954 -67.84 -27.28 -9.22
N ARG A 955 -67.64 -28.57 -9.52
CA ARG A 955 -68.10 -29.20 -10.77
C ARG A 955 -69.62 -29.32 -10.82
N GLU A 956 -70.24 -29.74 -9.72
CA GLU A 956 -71.70 -29.85 -9.60
C GLU A 956 -72.37 -28.46 -9.63
N LEU A 957 -71.77 -27.48 -8.96
CA LEU A 957 -72.26 -26.10 -8.97
C LEU A 957 -72.12 -25.44 -10.36
N ARG A 958 -71.06 -25.78 -11.12
CA ARG A 958 -70.92 -25.36 -12.52
C ARG A 958 -72.01 -25.96 -13.41
N GLN A 959 -72.40 -27.21 -13.17
CA GLN A 959 -73.46 -27.88 -13.93
C GLN A 959 -74.84 -27.29 -13.61
N SER A 960 -75.16 -27.02 -12.34
CA SER A 960 -76.45 -26.45 -11.95
C SER A 960 -76.68 -25.03 -12.48
N LEU A 961 -75.61 -24.25 -12.61
CA LEU A 961 -75.66 -22.88 -13.13
C LEU A 961 -75.40 -22.79 -14.64
N HIS A 962 -75.35 -23.93 -15.35
CA HIS A 962 -75.13 -23.96 -16.79
C HIS A 962 -76.32 -23.36 -17.55
N GLY A 963 -76.05 -22.44 -18.47
CA GLY A 963 -77.08 -21.75 -19.27
C GLY A 963 -77.60 -20.44 -18.66
N PHE A 964 -77.32 -20.16 -17.37
CA PHE A 964 -77.64 -18.88 -16.75
C PHE A 964 -76.58 -17.81 -17.05
N VAL A 965 -77.04 -16.57 -17.21
CA VAL A 965 -76.19 -15.39 -17.36
C VAL A 965 -76.43 -14.41 -16.22
N PHE A 966 -75.37 -13.77 -15.77
CA PHE A 966 -75.36 -12.88 -14.61
C PHE A 966 -74.88 -11.49 -14.99
N SER A 967 -75.49 -10.48 -14.36
CA SER A 967 -75.15 -9.07 -14.57
C SER A 967 -75.12 -8.34 -13.21
N LEU A 968 -74.30 -7.28 -13.11
CA LEU A 968 -74.22 -6.40 -11.92
C LEU A 968 -74.76 -5.02 -12.28
N GLY A 969 -75.79 -4.56 -11.59
CA GLY A 969 -76.45 -3.29 -11.92
C GLY A 969 -77.65 -2.95 -11.05
N TRP A 970 -78.47 -2.01 -11.55
CA TRP A 970 -79.76 -1.65 -10.98
C TRP A 970 -80.89 -2.46 -11.63
N TRP A 971 -81.79 -2.98 -10.80
CA TRP A 971 -82.88 -3.89 -11.16
C TRP A 971 -84.22 -3.37 -10.66
N ASP A 972 -85.30 -3.61 -11.41
CA ASP A 972 -86.67 -3.31 -10.98
C ASP A 972 -87.31 -4.52 -10.29
N ARG A 973 -88.05 -4.28 -9.22
CA ARG A 973 -88.88 -5.26 -8.52
C ARG A 973 -90.18 -5.44 -9.29
N SER A 974 -90.19 -6.36 -10.26
CA SER A 974 -91.42 -6.74 -10.95
C SER A 974 -92.45 -7.34 -9.98
N LYS A 975 -93.66 -6.77 -9.93
CA LYS A 975 -94.90 -7.51 -9.65
C LYS A 975 -95.26 -8.15 -10.98
N ASP A 976 -95.04 -9.46 -11.13
CA ASP A 976 -95.89 -10.38 -11.92
C ASP A 976 -95.20 -11.74 -12.06
N SER A 977 -95.80 -12.73 -11.39
CA SER A 977 -95.73 -14.13 -11.79
C SER A 977 -96.45 -14.31 -13.13
N ASN A 978 -95.84 -15.10 -14.03
CA ASN A 978 -96.36 -15.61 -15.32
C ASN A 978 -96.09 -14.74 -16.55
N ASN A 979 -94.92 -14.94 -17.18
CA ASN A 979 -94.82 -15.44 -18.56
C ASN A 979 -93.36 -15.36 -19.06
N SER A 980 -92.74 -16.51 -19.28
CA SER A 980 -91.50 -16.62 -20.05
C SER A 980 -91.70 -17.58 -21.23
N ARG A 981 -92.12 -17.02 -22.36
CA ARG A 981 -91.82 -17.54 -23.71
C ARG A 981 -91.33 -16.38 -24.59
N PRO A 982 -90.38 -16.61 -25.50
CA PRO A 982 -89.73 -15.53 -26.24
C PRO A 982 -90.56 -15.11 -27.45
N ALA A 983 -90.61 -13.81 -27.73
CA ALA A 983 -91.06 -13.29 -29.02
C ALA A 983 -90.07 -12.24 -29.55
N SER A 984 -89.70 -12.43 -30.81
CA SER A 984 -88.81 -11.64 -31.67
C SER A 984 -89.37 -10.24 -31.97
N PRO A 985 -88.54 -9.35 -32.57
CA PRO A 985 -88.76 -7.90 -32.53
C PRO A 985 -89.52 -7.38 -33.75
N SER A 986 -90.30 -6.34 -33.54
CA SER A 986 -90.62 -5.36 -34.60
C SER A 986 -90.73 -3.99 -33.93
N GLY A 987 -89.99 -3.04 -34.47
CA GLY A 987 -89.95 -1.65 -34.04
C GLY A 987 -90.51 -0.76 -35.14
N GLU A 988 -91.03 0.38 -34.70
CA GLU A 988 -91.40 1.62 -35.40
C GLU A 988 -92.12 2.44 -34.32
N ASP A 989 -92.00 3.76 -34.15
CA ASP A 989 -91.17 4.80 -34.72
C ASP A 989 -91.39 6.07 -33.84
N SER A 990 -90.55 7.10 -34.04
CA SER A 990 -90.82 8.54 -33.80
C SER A 990 -90.61 9.22 -32.43
N SER A 991 -89.67 10.19 -32.50
CA SER A 991 -89.72 11.62 -32.10
C SER A 991 -89.65 12.09 -30.64
N ASP A 992 -88.54 12.79 -30.37
CA ASP A 992 -88.38 14.13 -29.77
C ASP A 992 -89.29 14.57 -28.61
N LEU A 993 -88.68 14.87 -27.45
CA LEU A 993 -88.52 16.25 -26.94
C LEU A 993 -87.81 16.32 -25.59
N ASP A 994 -87.15 17.47 -25.41
CA ASP A 994 -86.26 17.85 -24.35
C ASP A 994 -86.86 17.96 -22.93
N ALA A 995 -85.97 17.66 -21.98
CA ALA A 995 -85.74 18.32 -20.70
C ALA A 995 -86.76 18.21 -19.54
N ARG A 996 -86.17 17.77 -18.42
CA ARG A 996 -86.59 17.88 -17.01
C ARG A 996 -87.79 17.02 -16.60
N ASN A 997 -87.47 15.83 -16.10
CA ASN A 997 -88.14 15.35 -14.90
C ASN A 997 -87.14 14.76 -13.90
N GLN A 998 -87.14 15.33 -12.70
CA GLN A 998 -86.67 14.66 -11.49
C GLN A 998 -87.65 13.50 -11.26
N GLN A 999 -87.26 12.29 -11.63
CA GLN A 999 -88.03 11.11 -11.25
C GLN A 999 -87.44 10.57 -9.96
N GLU A 1000 -88.21 10.77 -8.87
CA GLU A 1000 -88.17 9.95 -7.68
C GLU A 1000 -87.95 8.49 -8.09
N VAL A 1001 -86.83 7.92 -7.66
CA VAL A 1001 -86.66 6.47 -7.68
C VAL A 1001 -87.60 5.94 -6.60
N SER A 1002 -88.82 5.62 -7.05
CA SER A 1002 -89.84 4.88 -6.30
C SER A 1002 -89.22 3.65 -5.60
N GLU A 1003 -89.87 3.18 -4.53
CA GLU A 1003 -89.60 1.96 -3.73
C GLU A 1003 -89.41 0.64 -4.51
N SER A 1004 -89.27 0.69 -5.83
CA SER A 1004 -89.29 -0.41 -6.77
C SER A 1004 -87.92 -0.85 -7.31
N THR A 1005 -86.77 -0.23 -6.97
CA THR A 1005 -85.46 -0.65 -7.54
C THR A 1005 -84.40 -1.04 -6.51
N TYR A 1006 -83.50 -1.97 -6.86
CA TYR A 1006 -82.39 -2.40 -6.02
C TYR A 1006 -81.07 -2.53 -6.81
N PHE A 1007 -79.92 -2.48 -6.12
CA PHE A 1007 -78.59 -2.61 -6.74
C PHE A 1007 -77.94 -3.94 -6.31
N GLY A 1008 -77.54 -4.78 -7.27
CA GLY A 1008 -76.98 -6.09 -6.96
C GLY A 1008 -76.59 -6.90 -8.18
N ILE A 1009 -76.14 -8.12 -7.92
CA ILE A 1009 -75.90 -9.16 -8.94
C ILE A 1009 -77.20 -9.94 -9.07
N ASP A 1010 -77.76 -10.05 -10.27
CA ASP A 1010 -78.94 -10.91 -10.52
C ASP A 1010 -78.83 -11.63 -11.87
N VAL A 1011 -79.78 -12.55 -12.10
CA VAL A 1011 -79.89 -13.37 -13.30
C VAL A 1011 -80.55 -12.57 -14.43
N GLY A 1012 -79.92 -12.51 -15.60
CA GLY A 1012 -80.46 -11.84 -16.79
C GLY A 1012 -79.90 -10.43 -17.02
N HIS A 1013 -80.72 -9.54 -17.59
CA HIS A 1013 -80.32 -8.20 -18.05
C HIS A 1013 -80.73 -7.11 -17.06
N THR A 1014 -79.78 -6.24 -16.67
CA THR A 1014 -80.04 -5.12 -15.74
C THR A 1014 -80.59 -3.89 -16.48
N ASN A 1015 -81.29 -3.00 -15.78
CA ASN A 1015 -81.77 -1.73 -16.36
C ASN A 1015 -80.64 -0.70 -16.52
N ALA A 1016 -79.63 -0.76 -15.64
CA ALA A 1016 -78.41 0.03 -15.74
C ALA A 1016 -77.22 -0.79 -15.21
N LEU A 1017 -76.13 -0.85 -15.99
CA LEU A 1017 -74.93 -1.62 -15.62
C LEU A 1017 -74.01 -0.85 -14.66
N GLY A 1018 -73.57 -1.51 -13.59
CA GLY A 1018 -72.71 -0.93 -12.56
C GLY A 1018 -73.40 0.11 -11.67
N PHE A 1019 -72.65 0.69 -10.72
CA PHE A 1019 -73.22 1.58 -9.70
C PHE A 1019 -73.43 3.03 -10.19
N SER A 1020 -72.77 3.45 -11.27
CA SER A 1020 -72.82 4.83 -11.78
C SER A 1020 -73.84 4.99 -12.92
N LYS A 1021 -74.91 5.79 -12.72
CA LYS A 1021 -75.90 6.19 -13.75
C LYS A 1021 -75.39 7.25 -14.76
N LYS A 1022 -74.09 7.53 -14.80
CA LYS A 1022 -73.46 8.44 -15.80
C LYS A 1022 -72.20 7.78 -16.31
N GLU A 1023 -72.31 7.21 -17.51
CA GLU A 1023 -71.29 6.85 -18.50
C GLU A 1023 -72.00 5.94 -19.53
N GLN A 1024 -73.03 6.49 -20.19
CA GLN A 1024 -73.33 6.22 -21.59
C GLN A 1024 -72.74 7.38 -22.38
#